data_AF-A0A6P3WQC8-F1
#
_entry.id   AF-A0A6P3WQC8-F1
#
_cell.length_a   1.000
_cell.length_b   1.000
_cell.length_c   1.000
_cell.angle_alpha   90.00
_cell.angle_beta   90.00
_cell.angle_gamma   90.00
#
_symmetry.space_group_name_H-M   'P 1'
#
loop_
_entity.id
_entity.type
_entity.pdbx_description
1 polymer ?
#
loop_
_entity_poly.entity_id
_entity_poly.type
_entity_poly.pdbx_seq_one_letter_code
_entity_poly.pdbx_strand_id
1 'polypeptide(L)'
;MISKLLRTNVLAIRCVDDLVLTGMGSTLYVYDKNSYQLRSKLNCLYPSNIHGIVVGPNNILAVFGAKSIFICDIIKQKEAVTFKKLNNNEFNDWIIALQWISVKKQLQLAILFAHNYISLYDISGNSCQIIYCKENCILYGGSISGTLKENLVIFSGTVFQEILIWKVDNNLDNNKSVPVLHRLKGHKGVIFSVVFDPYSHFVCSTSDDRTVRLWKVIGNKSSENGNINWQAATVVLVKTMYGHTARVWRATVRNDIVITIGEDSLICTWSLSGNLLNKVYAHHGAPIWSIDTSEDDKNIFTGGADGAVCVWPTACYNSPKIISLASDNTHDIPKYISYLNSGTILIFNEKGTLFCYNKDETTPKDSLYLEKYCNYCIMKVSSCRSFVAFASRDGYVTLYKEIIDTNTNTRHLHQVLEERIMESQIFSLQWLRDDTLIACGANGLLRIFNFTINGTTNVEAECMLPPSRERWLTAATIYEDLLVCGDRTGNVYIFELKNESGNIKKSSQTLIKVHGKIGVQSFDMLEGKLMTTGRDGMLRFYELNKENRNSLMTLYRKKMPMDWISGTLKMDGILLVLGFKEVEFIIYNLPQERLLVRIPCGGGHRSWDCTILNNMASFAYIRNKQVYVFDYPLRSLKLPLLQNGFHVKEIYCLQRIASLGAQDIFVSGGEDCTLRVSCISQVSRSDSGVFHNLGVYDGHLSGIRCISTVKLSDESSSRHLVFSGGGRAQLKIWQMNFKRNGKSSPNVDLSCFDIKSHMLYGQDQYRKKLWQETEHSYVVEPETRYMDIYAYYPSESLNHVLIFVACAGGYLRIFIYDIKTSNTYLKVSTKYIDRCILKMHVLSHERKMIVLTMTTDGMLHFFDLTDVVSTIYEDADLENQNIKSTRYCRL
;
A
#
# COMPACT_ATOMS: atom_id res chain seq x y z
N MET A 1 -15.06 -28.87 -8.68
CA MET A 1 -13.98 -28.28 -9.49
C MET A 1 -13.26 -27.26 -8.61
N ILE A 2 -11.97 -27.41 -8.33
CA ILE A 2 -11.24 -26.55 -7.38
C ILE A 2 -10.70 -25.33 -8.13
N SER A 3 -10.84 -24.13 -7.57
CA SER A 3 -10.35 -22.90 -8.20
C SER A 3 -8.83 -22.95 -8.39
N LYS A 4 -8.36 -22.81 -9.63
CA LYS A 4 -6.92 -22.72 -9.96
C LYS A 4 -6.28 -21.41 -9.49
N LEU A 5 -7.10 -20.42 -9.13
CA LEU A 5 -6.73 -19.04 -8.82
C LEU A 5 -7.32 -18.56 -7.48
N LEU A 6 -7.22 -19.39 -6.44
CA LEU A 6 -7.67 -18.99 -5.11
C LEU A 6 -6.80 -17.83 -4.57
N ARG A 7 -7.47 -16.79 -4.08
CA ARG A 7 -6.91 -15.66 -3.32
C ARG A 7 -7.73 -15.52 -2.06
N THR A 8 -7.19 -15.94 -0.93
CA THR A 8 -7.87 -15.93 0.37
C THR A 8 -6.83 -15.84 1.48
N ASN A 9 -7.28 -15.87 2.74
CA ASN A 9 -6.41 -15.75 3.92
C ASN A 9 -5.20 -16.69 3.85
N VAL A 10 -4.01 -16.14 4.11
CA VAL A 10 -2.78 -16.91 4.31
C VAL A 10 -2.56 -17.10 5.81
N LEU A 11 -3.09 -18.19 6.35
CA LEU A 11 -3.14 -18.41 7.80
C LEU A 11 -1.91 -19.11 8.36
N ALA A 12 -1.08 -19.70 7.50
CA ALA A 12 0.17 -20.37 7.91
C ALA A 12 1.32 -20.03 6.96
N ILE A 13 2.49 -19.77 7.54
CA ILE A 13 3.77 -19.68 6.83
C ILE A 13 4.80 -20.48 7.62
N ARG A 14 5.65 -21.20 6.91
CA ARG A 14 6.80 -21.90 7.50
C ARG A 14 8.00 -21.86 6.55
N CYS A 15 9.13 -21.38 7.03
CA CYS A 15 10.41 -21.46 6.34
C CYS A 15 11.09 -22.79 6.67
N VAL A 16 11.60 -23.47 5.65
CA VAL A 16 12.26 -24.78 5.78
C VAL A 16 13.40 -24.86 4.79
N ASP A 17 14.65 -24.88 5.26
CA ASP A 17 15.84 -24.87 4.40
C ASP A 17 15.76 -23.73 3.34
N ASP A 18 15.68 -24.08 2.06
CA ASP A 18 15.58 -23.24 0.87
C ASP A 18 14.12 -22.99 0.41
N LEU A 19 13.11 -23.40 1.18
CA LEU A 19 11.70 -23.30 0.83
C LEU A 19 10.91 -22.41 1.79
N VAL A 20 9.85 -21.80 1.26
CA VAL A 20 8.82 -21.07 2.02
C VAL A 20 7.48 -21.73 1.73
N LEU A 21 6.93 -22.40 2.73
CA LEU A 21 5.64 -23.08 2.69
C LEU A 21 4.56 -22.12 3.17
N THR A 22 3.47 -21.99 2.42
CA THR A 22 2.38 -21.07 2.77
C THR A 22 1.02 -21.76 2.62
N GLY A 23 0.19 -21.70 3.66
CA GLY A 23 -1.17 -22.23 3.66
C GLY A 23 -2.15 -21.13 3.26
N MET A 24 -2.60 -21.15 2.01
CA MET A 24 -3.59 -20.20 1.49
C MET A 24 -4.91 -20.95 1.23
N GLY A 25 -5.90 -20.69 2.07
CA GLY A 25 -7.11 -21.51 2.12
C GLY A 25 -6.76 -22.97 2.43
N SER A 26 -7.30 -23.92 1.68
CA SER A 26 -7.03 -25.35 1.84
C SER A 26 -5.77 -25.85 1.11
N THR A 27 -5.04 -24.95 0.45
CA THR A 27 -3.94 -25.31 -0.48
C THR A 27 -2.60 -24.81 0.06
N LEU A 28 -1.63 -25.71 0.08
CA LEU A 28 -0.24 -25.44 0.41
C LEU A 28 0.49 -24.96 -0.86
N TYR A 29 1.07 -23.77 -0.81
CA TYR A 29 1.90 -23.20 -1.86
C TYR A 29 3.36 -23.22 -1.41
N VAL A 30 4.25 -23.63 -2.30
CA VAL A 30 5.68 -23.73 -2.00
C VAL A 30 6.46 -22.81 -2.90
N TYR A 31 7.17 -21.87 -2.29
CA TYR A 31 8.06 -20.95 -2.95
C TYR A 31 9.51 -21.31 -2.65
N ASP A 32 10.37 -21.04 -3.60
CA ASP A 32 11.81 -21.05 -3.41
C ASP A 32 12.25 -19.78 -2.67
N LYS A 33 13.03 -19.93 -1.59
CA LYS A 33 13.41 -18.82 -0.71
C LYS A 33 14.37 -17.82 -1.38
N ASN A 34 15.14 -18.26 -2.38
CA ASN A 34 16.21 -17.46 -2.98
C ASN A 34 15.74 -16.77 -4.26
N SER A 35 15.05 -17.50 -5.13
CA SER A 35 14.47 -17.00 -6.38
C SER A 35 13.07 -16.41 -6.20
N TYR A 36 12.40 -16.70 -5.08
CA TYR A 36 11.04 -16.25 -4.76
C TYR A 36 9.96 -16.78 -5.72
N GLN A 37 10.30 -17.77 -6.55
CA GLN A 37 9.38 -18.36 -7.52
C GLN A 37 8.56 -19.48 -6.90
N LEU A 38 7.31 -19.61 -7.36
CA LEU A 38 6.43 -20.71 -6.99
C LEU A 38 6.92 -22.02 -7.62
N ARG A 39 7.20 -23.03 -6.80
CA ARG A 39 7.66 -24.37 -7.22
C ARG A 39 6.51 -25.36 -7.37
N SER A 40 5.56 -25.37 -6.43
CA SER A 40 4.45 -26.33 -6.44
C SER A 40 3.25 -25.86 -5.61
N LYS A 41 2.11 -26.52 -5.85
CA LYS A 41 0.87 -26.38 -5.09
C LYS A 41 0.34 -27.77 -4.70
N LEU A 42 -0.17 -27.90 -3.49
CA LEU A 42 -0.83 -29.12 -3.00
C LEU A 42 -2.11 -28.76 -2.26
N ASN A 43 -3.26 -29.22 -2.75
CA ASN A 43 -4.49 -29.14 -1.97
C ASN A 43 -4.53 -30.30 -0.98
N CYS A 44 -4.45 -30.02 0.32
CA CYS A 44 -4.29 -31.04 1.35
C CYS A 44 -5.40 -31.07 2.40
N LEU A 45 -6.20 -30.00 2.56
CA LEU A 45 -7.19 -29.89 3.64
C LEU A 45 -8.61 -29.50 3.21
N TYR A 46 -8.96 -29.51 1.91
CA TYR A 46 -10.29 -29.08 1.47
C TYR A 46 -11.41 -29.88 2.19
N PRO A 47 -12.45 -29.22 2.74
CA PRO A 47 -12.79 -27.80 2.63
C PRO A 47 -12.18 -26.87 3.70
N SER A 48 -11.41 -27.40 4.66
CA SER A 48 -10.79 -26.65 5.75
C SER A 48 -9.60 -25.80 5.29
N ASN A 49 -9.43 -24.64 5.92
CA ASN A 49 -8.25 -23.79 5.70
C ASN A 49 -7.04 -24.34 6.49
N ILE A 50 -5.84 -24.16 5.96
CA ILE A 50 -4.59 -24.52 6.63
C ILE A 50 -4.27 -23.47 7.70
N HIS A 51 -4.35 -23.83 8.98
CA HIS A 51 -4.04 -22.93 10.11
C HIS A 51 -2.59 -23.06 10.60
N GLY A 52 -1.92 -24.17 10.34
CA GLY A 52 -0.53 -24.35 10.72
C GLY A 52 0.20 -25.42 9.94
N ILE A 53 1.53 -25.28 9.90
CA ILE A 53 2.46 -26.14 9.18
C ILE A 53 3.61 -26.46 10.15
N VAL A 54 3.86 -27.74 10.40
CA VAL A 54 4.89 -28.20 11.34
C VAL A 54 5.79 -29.22 10.67
N VAL A 55 7.08 -28.93 10.67
CA VAL A 55 8.11 -29.74 10.03
C VAL A 55 8.64 -30.75 11.03
N GLY A 56 8.67 -32.01 10.62
CA GLY A 56 9.21 -33.13 11.37
C GLY A 56 10.57 -33.57 10.84
N PRO A 57 11.15 -34.62 11.44
CA PRO A 57 12.39 -35.20 10.95
C PRO A 57 12.21 -35.81 9.54
N ASN A 58 13.31 -36.02 8.83
CA ASN A 58 13.35 -36.70 7.53
C ASN A 58 12.43 -36.09 6.45
N ASN A 59 12.26 -34.76 6.43
CA ASN A 59 11.40 -34.05 5.47
C ASN A 59 9.90 -34.40 5.55
N ILE A 60 9.45 -34.97 6.67
CA ILE A 60 8.03 -35.19 6.93
C ILE A 60 7.38 -33.86 7.33
N LEU A 61 6.23 -33.57 6.73
CA LEU A 61 5.44 -32.38 7.00
C LEU A 61 4.08 -32.76 7.59
N ALA A 62 3.67 -32.10 8.67
CA ALA A 62 2.28 -32.11 9.14
C ALA A 62 1.64 -30.75 8.86
N VAL A 63 0.51 -30.77 8.17
CA VAL A 63 -0.31 -29.59 7.88
C VAL A 63 -1.64 -29.79 8.58
N PHE A 64 -2.12 -28.78 9.31
CA PHE A 64 -3.38 -28.88 10.05
C PHE A 64 -4.26 -27.66 9.88
N GLY A 65 -5.54 -27.87 10.09
CA GLY A 65 -6.54 -26.83 9.91
C GLY A 65 -7.91 -27.25 10.42
N ALA A 66 -8.55 -26.37 11.19
CA ALA A 66 -9.77 -26.69 11.91
C ALA A 66 -9.63 -28.00 12.71
N LYS A 67 -10.29 -29.06 12.27
CA LYS A 67 -10.27 -30.38 12.93
C LYS A 67 -9.45 -31.43 12.18
N SER A 68 -8.79 -31.06 11.08
CA SER A 68 -8.19 -31.99 10.15
C SER A 68 -6.67 -31.88 10.12
N ILE A 69 -5.99 -33.01 9.90
CA ILE A 69 -4.56 -33.08 9.66
C ILE A 69 -4.26 -33.77 8.32
N PHE A 70 -3.16 -33.38 7.71
CA PHE A 70 -2.58 -34.01 6.53
C PHE A 70 -1.08 -34.14 6.72
N ILE A 71 -0.56 -35.35 6.52
CA ILE A 71 0.85 -35.69 6.69
C ILE A 71 1.43 -36.14 5.36
N CYS A 72 2.57 -35.58 4.97
CA CYS A 72 3.25 -35.94 3.72
C CYS A 72 4.76 -35.80 3.79
N ASP A 73 5.46 -36.56 2.96
CA ASP A 73 6.88 -36.36 2.70
C ASP A 73 7.09 -35.28 1.63
N ILE A 74 8.09 -34.43 1.85
CA ILE A 74 8.59 -33.47 0.88
C ILE A 74 9.72 -34.11 0.09
N ILE A 75 9.52 -34.30 -1.22
CA ILE A 75 10.51 -34.86 -2.13
C ILE A 75 11.04 -33.73 -3.02
N LYS A 76 12.27 -33.29 -2.74
CA LYS A 76 12.98 -32.26 -3.51
C LYS A 76 13.67 -32.89 -4.72
N GLN A 77 13.26 -32.52 -5.94
CA GLN A 77 13.98 -32.79 -7.18
C GLN A 77 14.61 -31.48 -7.68
N LYS A 78 15.59 -31.54 -8.59
CA LYS A 78 16.37 -30.36 -9.03
C LYS A 78 15.52 -29.15 -9.43
N GLU A 79 14.34 -29.35 -10.01
CA GLU A 79 13.46 -28.26 -10.46
C GLU A 79 12.05 -28.27 -9.84
N ALA A 80 11.64 -29.38 -9.20
CA ALA A 80 10.28 -29.58 -8.73
C ALA A 80 10.24 -30.08 -7.28
N VAL A 81 9.26 -29.59 -6.51
CA VAL A 81 8.94 -30.09 -5.18
C VAL A 81 7.65 -30.90 -5.26
N THR A 82 7.75 -32.20 -5.00
CA THR A 82 6.59 -33.12 -5.01
C THR A 82 6.28 -33.60 -3.61
N PHE A 83 5.04 -34.03 -3.40
CA PHE A 83 4.54 -34.47 -2.11
C PHE A 83 4.02 -35.89 -2.19
N LYS A 84 4.46 -36.74 -1.26
CA LYS A 84 3.90 -38.07 -1.08
C LYS A 84 3.03 -38.06 0.17
N LYS A 85 1.71 -38.23 -0.01
CA LYS A 85 0.77 -38.36 1.11
C LYS A 85 1.13 -39.59 1.95
N LEU A 86 1.25 -39.41 3.25
CA LEU A 86 1.47 -40.47 4.22
C LEU A 86 0.18 -40.81 4.98
N ASN A 87 -0.50 -39.79 5.52
CA ASN A 87 -1.70 -39.98 6.34
C ASN A 87 -2.60 -38.73 6.29
N ASN A 88 -3.89 -38.87 6.57
CA ASN A 88 -4.81 -37.78 6.85
C ASN A 88 -5.85 -38.25 7.87
N ASN A 89 -6.26 -37.36 8.78
CA ASN A 89 -7.25 -37.72 9.79
C ASN A 89 -8.08 -36.49 10.19
N GLU A 90 -9.25 -36.74 10.78
CA GLU A 90 -10.15 -35.73 11.31
C GLU A 90 -10.49 -36.05 12.77
N PHE A 91 -10.51 -35.01 13.60
CA PHE A 91 -10.75 -35.12 15.03
C PHE A 91 -12.06 -34.46 15.43
N ASN A 92 -12.53 -34.71 16.65
CA ASN A 92 -13.80 -34.15 17.12
C ASN A 92 -13.69 -32.68 17.56
N ASP A 93 -12.47 -32.22 17.86
CA ASP A 93 -12.19 -30.90 18.39
C ASP A 93 -11.24 -30.10 17.49
N TRP A 94 -11.24 -28.78 17.65
CA TRP A 94 -10.40 -27.85 16.90
C TRP A 94 -8.94 -27.93 17.34
N ILE A 95 -8.03 -28.04 16.38
CA ILE A 95 -6.59 -28.16 16.62
C ILE A 95 -5.98 -26.76 16.78
N ILE A 96 -5.28 -26.55 17.88
CA ILE A 96 -4.60 -25.28 18.21
C ILE A 96 -3.13 -25.32 17.80
N ALA A 97 -2.43 -26.40 18.15
CA ALA A 97 -1.00 -26.54 17.87
C ALA A 97 -0.62 -28.01 17.68
N LEU A 98 0.45 -28.22 16.92
CA LEU A 98 1.07 -29.51 16.68
C LEU A 98 2.55 -29.46 17.06
N GLN A 99 3.09 -30.57 17.55
CA GLN A 99 4.52 -30.75 17.79
C GLN A 99 4.93 -32.20 17.48
N TRP A 100 5.99 -32.37 16.71
CA TRP A 100 6.59 -33.68 16.49
C TRP A 100 7.34 -34.15 17.73
N ILE A 101 7.10 -35.40 18.12
CA ILE A 101 7.68 -36.00 19.32
C ILE A 101 8.18 -37.42 19.04
N SER A 102 9.16 -37.86 19.83
CA SER A 102 9.60 -39.25 19.85
C SER A 102 9.13 -39.94 21.13
N VAL A 103 8.38 -41.03 20.98
CA VAL A 103 7.89 -41.85 22.09
C VAL A 103 8.37 -43.28 21.87
N LYS A 104 9.19 -43.82 22.79
CA LYS A 104 9.77 -45.17 22.65
C LYS A 104 10.46 -45.41 21.29
N LYS A 105 11.16 -44.39 20.76
CA LYS A 105 11.82 -44.37 19.43
C LYS A 105 10.86 -44.39 18.23
N GLN A 106 9.55 -44.26 18.43
CA GLN A 106 8.57 -44.07 17.36
C GLN A 106 8.21 -42.59 17.23
N LEU A 107 8.08 -42.13 15.99
CA LEU A 107 7.69 -40.77 15.67
C LEU A 107 6.17 -40.62 15.84
N GLN A 108 5.76 -39.72 16.72
CA GLN A 108 4.36 -39.40 16.99
C GLN A 108 4.14 -37.89 16.90
N LEU A 109 2.87 -37.50 16.91
CA LEU A 109 2.44 -36.11 16.85
C LEU A 109 1.69 -35.75 18.13
N ALA A 110 2.19 -34.79 18.89
CA ALA A 110 1.43 -34.17 19.98
C ALA A 110 0.49 -33.11 19.40
N ILE A 111 -0.81 -33.26 19.66
CA ILE A 111 -1.88 -32.41 19.15
C ILE A 111 -2.53 -31.70 20.33
N LEU A 112 -2.46 -30.37 20.40
CA LEU A 112 -3.18 -29.56 21.38
C LEU A 112 -4.53 -29.14 20.80
N PHE A 113 -5.61 -29.37 21.55
CA PHE A 113 -6.97 -29.05 21.16
C PHE A 113 -7.54 -27.83 21.89
N ALA A 114 -8.60 -27.24 21.32
CA ALA A 114 -9.23 -26.03 21.81
C ALA A 114 -9.83 -26.18 23.21
N HIS A 115 -10.23 -27.37 23.64
CA HIS A 115 -10.70 -27.62 25.02
C HIS A 115 -9.55 -27.96 26.00
N ASN A 116 -8.33 -27.51 25.72
CA ASN A 116 -7.16 -27.60 26.61
C ASN A 116 -6.78 -29.04 27.04
N TYR A 117 -6.75 -29.94 26.07
CA TYR A 117 -6.18 -31.29 26.23
C TYR A 117 -5.26 -31.62 25.07
N ILE A 118 -4.39 -32.61 25.25
CA ILE A 118 -3.51 -33.09 24.19
C ILE A 118 -3.85 -34.52 23.77
N SER A 119 -3.63 -34.84 22.49
CA SER A 119 -3.58 -36.22 22.01
C SER A 119 -2.17 -36.52 21.50
N LEU A 120 -1.61 -37.64 21.94
CA LEU A 120 -0.39 -38.22 21.35
C LEU A 120 -0.84 -39.18 20.25
N TYR A 121 -0.71 -38.74 19.01
CA TYR A 121 -1.18 -39.44 17.82
C TYR A 121 -0.05 -40.24 17.17
N ASP A 122 -0.23 -41.55 17.10
CA ASP A 122 0.62 -42.44 16.32
C ASP A 122 0.17 -42.49 14.86
N ILE A 123 1.08 -42.11 13.97
CA ILE A 123 0.84 -42.00 12.54
C ILE A 123 0.76 -43.36 11.87
N SER A 124 1.42 -44.37 12.44
CA SER A 124 1.50 -45.72 11.87
C SER A 124 0.29 -46.58 12.21
N GLY A 125 -0.18 -46.52 13.46
CA GLY A 125 -1.33 -47.29 13.94
C GLY A 125 -2.65 -46.53 14.04
N ASN A 126 -2.68 -45.22 13.73
CA ASN A 126 -3.81 -44.32 13.97
C ASN A 126 -4.35 -44.37 15.42
N SER A 127 -3.48 -44.71 16.39
CA SER A 127 -3.85 -44.76 17.81
C SER A 127 -3.62 -43.41 18.48
N CYS A 128 -4.45 -43.08 19.48
CA CYS A 128 -4.41 -41.80 20.20
C CYS A 128 -4.33 -42.06 21.71
N GLN A 129 -3.35 -41.47 22.39
CA GLN A 129 -3.39 -41.33 23.86
C GLN A 129 -3.84 -39.91 24.22
N ILE A 130 -4.99 -39.78 24.88
CA ILE A 130 -5.53 -38.48 25.30
C ILE A 130 -5.07 -38.15 26.73
N ILE A 131 -4.64 -36.92 26.95
CA ILE A 131 -4.21 -36.40 28.25
C ILE A 131 -4.92 -35.07 28.50
N TYR A 132 -5.75 -35.02 29.53
CA TYR A 132 -6.55 -33.85 29.88
C TYR A 132 -5.80 -32.93 30.86
N CYS A 133 -5.87 -31.62 30.65
CA CYS A 133 -5.60 -30.67 31.71
C CYS A 133 -6.73 -30.73 32.74
N LYS A 134 -6.43 -30.50 34.02
CA LYS A 134 -7.42 -30.41 35.10
C LYS A 134 -8.36 -29.21 34.90
N GLU A 135 -7.91 -28.19 34.19
CA GLU A 135 -8.71 -27.01 33.89
C GLU A 135 -9.27 -27.07 32.47
N ASN A 136 -10.59 -27.25 32.40
CA ASN A 136 -11.34 -27.19 31.15
C ASN A 136 -11.56 -25.73 30.76
N CYS A 137 -10.92 -25.30 29.69
CA CYS A 137 -11.08 -23.95 29.14
C CYS A 137 -10.95 -23.96 27.62
N ILE A 138 -11.52 -22.93 26.99
CA ILE A 138 -11.38 -22.72 25.54
C ILE A 138 -10.09 -21.97 25.26
N LEU A 139 -9.32 -22.47 24.29
CA LEU A 139 -8.09 -21.89 23.79
C LEU A 139 -8.30 -21.23 22.43
N TYR A 140 -7.78 -20.02 22.25
CA TYR A 140 -7.64 -19.38 20.94
C TYR A 140 -6.19 -19.42 20.42
N GLY A 141 -5.24 -19.72 21.32
CA GLY A 141 -3.84 -19.83 20.99
C GLY A 141 -3.13 -20.74 21.99
N GLY A 142 -1.98 -21.25 21.58
CA GLY A 142 -1.14 -22.06 22.45
C GLY A 142 0.05 -22.62 21.70
N SER A 143 1.00 -23.14 22.46
CA SER A 143 2.19 -23.81 21.91
C SER A 143 2.56 -25.00 22.75
N ILE A 144 3.21 -25.97 22.12
CA ILE A 144 3.80 -27.13 22.79
C ILE A 144 5.31 -26.97 22.69
N SER A 145 6.02 -27.17 23.80
CA SER A 145 7.48 -27.24 23.83
C SER A 145 7.92 -28.62 24.31
N GLY A 146 8.99 -29.14 23.71
CA GLY A 146 9.52 -30.47 23.99
C GLY A 146 9.48 -31.40 22.77
N THR A 147 10.34 -32.40 22.79
CA THR A 147 10.54 -33.39 21.71
C THR A 147 10.33 -34.83 22.20
N LEU A 148 10.23 -35.02 23.51
CA LEU A 148 10.03 -36.30 24.18
C LEU A 148 8.78 -36.21 25.06
N LYS A 149 8.05 -37.31 25.24
CA LYS A 149 6.83 -37.32 26.07
C LYS A 149 7.05 -36.70 27.46
N GLU A 150 8.19 -36.98 28.08
CA GLU A 150 8.55 -36.57 29.44
C GLU A 150 8.93 -35.08 29.61
N ASN A 151 9.19 -34.39 28.50
CA ASN A 151 9.55 -32.97 28.50
C ASN A 151 8.49 -32.08 27.83
N LEU A 152 7.30 -32.63 27.53
CA LEU A 152 6.22 -31.86 26.93
C LEU A 152 5.63 -30.86 27.93
N VAL A 153 5.71 -29.59 27.55
CA VAL A 153 5.17 -28.46 28.29
C VAL A 153 4.20 -27.73 27.36
N ILE A 154 2.99 -27.53 27.86
CA ILE A 154 1.90 -26.92 27.13
C ILE A 154 1.72 -25.51 27.65
N PHE A 155 1.71 -24.55 26.74
CA PHE A 155 1.41 -23.15 26.99
C PHE A 155 0.03 -22.85 26.40
N SER A 156 -0.94 -22.63 27.27
CA SER A 156 -2.36 -22.55 26.90
C SER A 156 -2.82 -21.10 27.00
N GLY A 157 -3.11 -20.47 25.87
CA GLY A 157 -3.67 -19.13 25.79
C GLY A 157 -5.19 -19.17 25.86
N THR A 158 -5.75 -18.74 26.98
CA THR A 158 -7.17 -18.90 27.27
C THR A 158 -8.02 -17.70 26.82
N VAL A 159 -9.32 -17.94 26.66
CA VAL A 159 -10.33 -16.85 26.56
C VAL A 159 -10.47 -16.04 27.85
N PHE A 160 -10.02 -16.59 28.98
CA PHE A 160 -10.13 -16.00 30.31
C PHE A 160 -8.96 -15.06 30.66
N GLN A 161 -8.23 -14.55 29.65
CA GLN A 161 -7.18 -13.54 29.81
C GLN A 161 -5.94 -14.03 30.58
N GLU A 162 -5.83 -15.36 30.77
CA GLU A 162 -4.73 -16.02 31.48
C GLU A 162 -3.96 -16.96 30.55
N ILE A 163 -2.69 -17.17 30.87
CA ILE A 163 -1.86 -18.21 30.26
C ILE A 163 -1.67 -19.33 31.28
N LEU A 164 -2.03 -20.55 30.90
CA LEU A 164 -1.84 -21.74 31.74
C LEU A 164 -0.65 -22.54 31.23
N ILE A 165 0.30 -22.84 32.10
CA ILE A 165 1.44 -23.70 31.79
C ILE A 165 1.31 -25.00 32.56
N TRP A 166 1.33 -26.12 31.87
CA TRP A 166 1.27 -27.46 32.47
C TRP A 166 2.21 -28.42 31.73
N LYS A 167 2.70 -29.44 32.44
CA LYS A 167 3.69 -30.40 31.93
C LYS A 167 3.13 -31.81 31.95
N VAL A 168 3.32 -32.57 30.88
CA VAL A 168 2.92 -33.98 30.81
C VAL A 168 3.79 -34.82 31.74
N ASP A 169 3.16 -35.63 32.60
CA ASP A 169 3.83 -36.55 33.51
C ASP A 169 3.85 -37.99 32.95
N ASN A 170 4.89 -38.75 33.27
CA ASN A 170 5.11 -40.12 32.79
C ASN A 170 4.19 -41.15 33.46
N ASN A 171 3.69 -40.89 34.67
CA ASN A 171 2.97 -41.85 35.53
C ASN A 171 1.44 -41.75 35.46
N LEU A 172 0.88 -41.17 34.40
CA LEU A 172 -0.56 -41.02 34.27
C LEU A 172 -1.21 -42.31 33.72
N ASP A 173 -1.98 -42.98 34.59
CA ASP A 173 -3.06 -43.87 34.15
C ASP A 173 -4.04 -43.09 33.26
N ASN A 174 -4.63 -43.75 32.25
CA ASN A 174 -5.45 -43.14 31.19
C ASN A 174 -6.65 -42.27 31.64
N ASN A 175 -6.93 -42.14 32.94
CA ASN A 175 -8.08 -41.40 33.49
C ASN A 175 -7.73 -40.23 34.44
N LYS A 176 -6.46 -39.88 34.67
CA LYS A 176 -6.09 -38.74 35.56
C LYS A 176 -5.76 -37.47 34.76
N SER A 177 -6.36 -36.35 35.17
CA SER A 177 -6.09 -35.02 34.60
C SER A 177 -4.84 -34.37 35.21
N VAL A 178 -4.08 -33.63 34.41
CA VAL A 178 -2.82 -32.98 34.80
C VAL A 178 -3.06 -31.59 35.40
N PRO A 179 -2.50 -31.25 36.58
CA PRO A 179 -2.66 -29.93 37.17
C PRO A 179 -1.87 -28.85 36.43
N VAL A 180 -2.35 -27.60 36.52
CA VAL A 180 -1.63 -26.41 36.04
C VAL A 180 -0.48 -26.10 36.99
N LEU A 181 0.71 -25.83 36.43
CA LEU A 181 1.91 -25.45 37.18
C LEU A 181 2.01 -23.94 37.37
N HIS A 182 1.77 -23.17 36.29
CA HIS A 182 1.84 -21.70 36.33
C HIS A 182 0.58 -21.07 35.73
N ARG A 183 0.14 -19.98 36.35
CA ARG A 183 -0.97 -19.16 35.87
C ARG A 183 -0.50 -17.72 35.73
N LEU A 184 -0.27 -17.30 34.49
CA LEU A 184 0.22 -15.96 34.21
C LEU A 184 -0.99 -15.04 34.00
N LYS A 185 -1.19 -14.11 34.94
CA LYS A 185 -2.29 -13.15 34.92
C LYS A 185 -1.84 -11.77 34.46
N GLY A 186 -2.72 -11.06 33.79
CA GLY A 186 -2.67 -9.61 33.69
C GLY A 186 -3.04 -9.05 32.33
N HIS A 187 -3.09 -9.86 31.27
CA HIS A 187 -3.76 -9.46 30.03
C HIS A 187 -5.22 -9.11 30.33
N LYS A 188 -5.82 -8.26 29.48
CA LYS A 188 -7.21 -7.77 29.63
C LYS A 188 -8.15 -8.27 28.53
N GLY A 189 -7.68 -9.20 27.72
CA GLY A 189 -8.43 -9.75 26.58
C GLY A 189 -7.99 -11.18 26.29
N VAL A 190 -8.63 -11.78 25.27
CA VAL A 190 -8.32 -13.15 24.83
C VAL A 190 -6.85 -13.26 24.42
N ILE A 191 -6.22 -14.40 24.73
CA ILE A 191 -4.84 -14.70 24.32
C ILE A 191 -4.86 -15.39 22.95
N PHE A 192 -4.20 -14.79 21.95
CA PHE A 192 -4.16 -15.32 20.58
C PHE A 192 -2.91 -16.13 20.27
N SER A 193 -1.79 -15.82 20.91
CA SER A 193 -0.54 -16.56 20.71
C SER A 193 0.25 -16.58 22.01
N VAL A 194 0.86 -17.73 22.28
CA VAL A 194 1.88 -17.90 23.32
C VAL A 194 3.04 -18.65 22.68
N VAL A 195 4.24 -18.10 22.80
CA VAL A 195 5.48 -18.70 22.24
C VAL A 195 6.52 -18.72 23.34
N PHE A 196 7.14 -19.88 23.54
CA PHE A 196 8.26 -20.03 24.45
C PHE A 196 9.54 -20.25 23.65
N ASP A 197 10.55 -19.44 23.91
CA ASP A 197 11.90 -19.65 23.40
C ASP A 197 12.76 -20.37 24.45
N PRO A 198 13.19 -21.62 24.20
CA PRO A 198 14.02 -22.36 25.13
C PRO A 198 15.42 -21.78 25.32
N TYR A 199 15.93 -20.99 24.36
CA TYR A 199 17.28 -20.41 24.44
C TYR A 199 17.33 -19.15 25.31
N SER A 200 16.48 -18.16 25.02
CA SER A 200 16.42 -16.92 25.81
C SER A 200 15.62 -17.06 27.12
N HIS A 201 14.92 -18.19 27.31
CA HIS A 201 14.03 -18.47 28.44
C HIS A 201 12.90 -17.44 28.60
N PHE A 202 12.42 -16.90 27.49
CA PHE A 202 11.28 -15.99 27.46
C PHE A 202 10.03 -16.67 26.92
N VAL A 203 8.91 -16.38 27.56
CA VAL A 203 7.57 -16.58 27.00
C VAL A 203 7.10 -15.24 26.46
N CYS A 204 6.65 -15.21 25.21
CA CYS A 204 5.99 -14.07 24.60
C CYS A 204 4.50 -14.39 24.40
N SER A 205 3.63 -13.47 24.79
CA SER A 205 2.19 -13.60 24.59
C SER A 205 1.57 -12.39 23.91
N THR A 206 0.55 -12.63 23.09
CA THR A 206 -0.19 -11.62 22.35
C THR A 206 -1.69 -11.73 22.63
N SER A 207 -2.40 -10.60 22.60
CA SER A 207 -3.79 -10.55 23.04
C SER A 207 -4.66 -9.56 22.25
N ASP A 208 -5.97 -9.75 22.38
CA ASP A 208 -7.02 -8.81 22.01
C ASP A 208 -6.88 -7.43 22.69
N ASP A 209 -6.23 -7.37 23.86
CA ASP A 209 -5.94 -6.13 24.57
C ASP A 209 -4.89 -5.23 23.88
N ARG A 210 -4.41 -5.63 22.70
CA ARG A 210 -3.45 -4.91 21.83
C ARG A 210 -2.03 -4.88 22.40
N THR A 211 -1.78 -5.59 23.50
CA THR A 211 -0.46 -5.65 24.13
C THR A 211 0.28 -6.93 23.77
N VAL A 212 1.60 -6.81 23.78
CA VAL A 212 2.51 -7.95 23.77
C VAL A 212 3.18 -8.02 25.14
N ARG A 213 3.19 -9.19 25.76
CA ARG A 213 3.85 -9.37 27.06
C ARG A 213 5.02 -10.32 26.95
N LEU A 214 6.08 -9.97 27.67
CA LEU A 214 7.30 -10.74 27.74
C LEU A 214 7.49 -11.22 29.18
N TRP A 215 7.53 -12.52 29.36
CA TRP A 215 7.66 -13.19 30.66
C TRP A 215 8.97 -13.94 30.71
N LYS A 216 9.77 -13.72 31.74
CA LYS A 216 11.04 -14.43 31.92
C LYS A 216 10.82 -15.66 32.78
N VAL A 217 11.32 -16.80 32.31
CA VAL A 217 11.35 -18.05 33.06
C VAL A 217 12.66 -18.11 33.84
N ILE A 218 12.55 -18.15 35.16
CA ILE A 218 13.68 -18.21 36.09
C ILE A 218 13.65 -19.59 36.73
N GLY A 219 14.56 -20.48 36.35
CA GLY A 219 14.65 -21.84 36.88
C GLY A 219 15.97 -22.11 37.59
N ASN A 220 15.94 -22.97 38.60
CA ASN A 220 17.15 -23.67 39.06
C ASN A 220 17.52 -24.71 38.00
N LYS A 221 18.72 -24.59 37.40
CA LYS A 221 19.24 -25.56 36.43
C LYS A 221 19.33 -26.93 37.11
N SER A 222 18.46 -27.88 36.76
CA SER A 222 18.69 -29.28 37.10
C SER A 222 19.83 -29.83 36.24
N SER A 223 20.72 -30.59 36.88
CA SER A 223 22.04 -31.03 36.40
C SER A 223 22.12 -31.46 34.92
N GLU A 224 23.27 -31.16 34.32
CA GLU A 224 23.90 -31.67 33.09
C GLU A 224 23.19 -31.52 31.72
N ASN A 225 21.85 -31.39 31.62
CA ASN A 225 21.15 -31.40 30.31
C ASN A 225 20.37 -30.11 29.95
N GLY A 226 20.46 -29.03 30.72
CA GLY A 226 19.87 -27.73 30.36
C GLY A 226 18.33 -27.66 30.37
N ASN A 227 17.62 -28.71 30.79
CA ASN A 227 16.16 -28.73 30.90
C ASN A 227 15.66 -27.90 32.09
N ILE A 228 14.59 -27.12 31.87
CA ILE A 228 13.94 -26.31 32.91
C ILE A 228 13.09 -27.22 33.81
N ASN A 229 13.32 -27.17 35.12
CA ASN A 229 12.39 -27.74 36.08
C ASN A 229 11.17 -26.83 36.24
N TRP A 230 10.13 -27.05 35.45
CA TRP A 230 8.90 -26.26 35.46
C TRP A 230 8.13 -26.31 36.79
N GLN A 231 8.35 -27.29 37.65
CA GLN A 231 7.72 -27.33 38.98
C GLN A 231 8.37 -26.35 39.95
N ALA A 232 9.68 -26.11 39.81
CA ALA A 232 10.46 -25.18 40.63
C ALA A 232 10.72 -23.82 39.95
N ALA A 233 10.43 -23.70 38.66
CA ALA A 233 10.61 -22.46 37.91
C ALA A 233 9.66 -21.38 38.40
N THR A 234 10.10 -20.13 38.38
CA THR A 234 9.25 -18.95 38.57
C THR A 234 9.13 -18.22 37.24
N VAL A 235 7.91 -17.82 36.86
CA VAL A 235 7.66 -17.06 35.63
C VAL A 235 7.21 -15.65 36.00
N VAL A 236 7.98 -14.64 35.60
CA VAL A 236 7.73 -13.23 35.97
C VAL A 236 7.50 -12.36 34.74
N LEU A 237 6.54 -11.44 34.83
CA LEU A 237 6.32 -10.43 33.79
C LEU A 237 7.49 -9.44 33.79
N VAL A 238 8.21 -9.34 32.67
CA VAL A 238 9.32 -8.38 32.51
C VAL A 238 8.84 -7.09 31.88
N LYS A 239 8.03 -7.18 30.81
CA LYS A 239 7.55 -6.01 30.09
C LYS A 239 6.16 -6.22 29.51
N THR A 240 5.37 -5.14 29.51
CA THR A 240 4.19 -4.98 28.66
C THR A 240 4.53 -3.98 27.57
N MET A 241 4.42 -4.41 26.32
CA MET A 241 4.84 -3.67 25.14
C MET A 241 3.62 -3.16 24.38
N TYR A 242 3.64 -1.87 24.03
CA TYR A 242 2.57 -1.16 23.33
C TYR A 242 3.10 -0.62 22.01
N GLY A 243 2.48 -1.01 20.91
CA GLY A 243 2.90 -0.58 19.57
C GLY A 243 1.87 -0.89 18.50
N HIS A 244 1.14 -1.99 18.65
CA HIS A 244 -0.02 -2.28 17.83
C HIS A 244 -1.22 -1.39 18.21
N THR A 245 -2.03 -1.04 17.22
CA THR A 245 -3.24 -0.23 17.39
C THR A 245 -4.53 -1.06 17.39
N ALA A 246 -4.41 -2.35 17.09
CA ALA A 246 -5.51 -3.33 17.09
C ALA A 246 -5.02 -4.67 17.67
N ARG A 247 -5.82 -5.73 17.52
CA ARG A 247 -5.54 -7.07 18.06
C ARG A 247 -4.19 -7.60 17.58
N VAL A 248 -3.44 -8.26 18.46
CA VAL A 248 -2.14 -8.86 18.10
C VAL A 248 -2.29 -10.37 17.95
N TRP A 249 -2.17 -10.85 16.71
CA TRP A 249 -2.49 -12.24 16.36
C TRP A 249 -1.38 -13.22 16.72
N ARG A 250 -0.12 -12.88 16.40
CA ARG A 250 0.99 -13.83 16.51
C ARG A 250 2.29 -13.15 16.88
N ALA A 251 3.12 -13.88 17.62
CA ALA A 251 4.50 -13.52 17.89
C ALA A 251 5.45 -14.63 17.43
N THR A 252 6.69 -14.27 17.16
CA THR A 252 7.82 -15.19 17.04
C THR A 252 9.02 -14.58 17.77
N VAL A 253 9.84 -15.42 18.38
CA VAL A 253 11.05 -15.01 19.12
C VAL A 253 12.24 -15.66 18.43
N ARG A 254 13.24 -14.86 18.09
CA ARG A 254 14.44 -15.34 17.40
C ARG A 254 15.61 -14.36 17.60
N ASN A 255 16.83 -14.87 17.83
CA ASN A 255 18.06 -14.08 17.94
C ASN A 255 17.89 -12.74 18.68
N ASP A 256 17.44 -12.81 19.93
CA ASP A 256 17.25 -11.66 20.83
C ASP A 256 16.22 -10.60 20.39
N ILE A 257 15.40 -10.92 19.39
CA ILE A 257 14.28 -10.09 18.96
C ILE A 257 12.95 -10.83 19.07
N VAL A 258 11.90 -10.06 19.34
CA VAL A 258 10.51 -10.50 19.24
C VAL A 258 9.91 -9.82 18.02
N ILE A 259 9.25 -10.59 17.16
CA ILE A 259 8.52 -10.03 16.02
C ILE A 259 7.05 -10.36 16.21
N THR A 260 6.21 -9.33 16.16
CA THR A 260 4.76 -9.46 16.35
C THR A 260 3.99 -8.91 15.17
N ILE A 261 2.86 -9.55 14.90
CA ILE A 261 1.96 -9.19 13.80
C ILE A 261 0.52 -9.06 14.31
N GLY A 262 -0.25 -8.14 13.70
CA GLY A 262 -1.57 -7.78 14.19
C GLY A 262 -2.61 -7.51 13.10
N GLU A 263 -3.83 -7.27 13.56
CA GLU A 263 -4.97 -6.86 12.75
C GLU A 263 -4.77 -5.48 12.10
N ASP A 264 -3.95 -4.63 12.72
CA ASP A 264 -3.59 -3.30 12.27
C ASP A 264 -2.65 -3.27 11.04
N SER A 265 -2.42 -4.43 10.41
CA SER A 265 -1.49 -4.63 9.30
C SER A 265 -0.04 -4.30 9.64
N LEU A 266 0.32 -4.26 10.92
CA LEU A 266 1.67 -3.90 11.36
C LEU A 266 2.50 -5.14 11.68
N ILE A 267 3.78 -5.05 11.34
CA ILE A 267 4.87 -5.86 11.88
C ILE A 267 5.61 -4.97 12.87
N CYS A 268 5.67 -5.37 14.14
CA CYS A 268 6.48 -4.71 15.15
C CYS A 268 7.64 -5.61 15.54
N THR A 269 8.86 -5.08 15.54
CA THR A 269 10.06 -5.76 16.01
C THR A 269 10.49 -5.15 17.33
N TRP A 270 10.78 -5.96 18.32
CA TRP A 270 11.10 -5.56 19.69
C TRP A 270 12.42 -6.19 20.15
N SER A 271 13.16 -5.50 21.01
CA SER A 271 14.24 -6.13 21.78
C SER A 271 13.68 -7.01 22.90
N LEU A 272 14.48 -7.94 23.42
CA LEU A 272 14.14 -8.66 24.67
C LEU A 272 14.06 -7.76 25.92
N SER A 273 14.55 -6.52 25.85
CA SER A 273 14.30 -5.49 26.88
C SER A 273 12.93 -4.80 26.73
N GLY A 274 12.23 -5.06 25.62
CA GLY A 274 10.90 -4.58 25.30
C GLY A 274 10.84 -3.19 24.68
N ASN A 275 11.93 -2.74 24.06
CA ASN A 275 11.96 -1.51 23.27
C ASN A 275 11.46 -1.82 21.85
N LEU A 276 10.59 -0.95 21.31
CA LEU A 276 10.16 -1.04 19.91
C LEU A 276 11.32 -0.62 19.00
N LEU A 277 11.83 -1.55 18.20
CA LEU A 277 12.96 -1.35 17.30
C LEU A 277 12.49 -0.88 15.93
N ASN A 278 11.42 -1.49 15.41
CA ASN A 278 10.90 -1.19 14.08
C ASN A 278 9.39 -1.40 14.02
N LYS A 279 8.73 -0.66 13.13
CA LYS A 279 7.29 -0.72 12.89
C LYS A 279 7.00 -0.57 11.39
N VAL A 280 6.53 -1.64 10.77
CA VAL A 280 6.33 -1.72 9.32
C VAL A 280 4.88 -2.02 8.99
N TYR A 281 4.30 -1.31 8.03
CA TYR A 281 2.93 -1.53 7.57
C TYR A 281 2.93 -2.44 6.34
N ALA A 282 2.44 -3.67 6.51
CA ALA A 282 2.77 -4.76 5.59
C ALA A 282 1.69 -5.14 4.58
N HIS A 283 0.41 -5.07 4.95
CA HIS A 283 -0.69 -5.66 4.17
C HIS A 283 -1.85 -4.70 3.89
N HIS A 284 -1.60 -3.42 3.56
CA HIS A 284 -2.61 -2.49 3.03
C HIS A 284 -3.96 -2.37 3.79
N GLY A 285 -3.96 -2.58 5.11
CA GLY A 285 -5.16 -2.55 5.94
C GLY A 285 -5.78 -3.91 6.22
N ALA A 286 -5.26 -4.97 5.59
CA ALA A 286 -5.61 -6.35 5.89
C ALA A 286 -4.90 -6.85 7.15
N PRO A 287 -5.59 -7.61 8.02
CA PRO A 287 -4.95 -8.33 9.12
C PRO A 287 -3.82 -9.24 8.64
N ILE A 288 -2.75 -9.33 9.42
CA ILE A 288 -1.68 -10.29 9.20
C ILE A 288 -1.95 -11.51 10.08
N TRP A 289 -2.05 -12.68 9.46
CA TRP A 289 -2.40 -13.92 10.16
C TRP A 289 -1.19 -14.79 10.49
N SER A 290 -0.18 -14.76 9.64
CA SER A 290 0.97 -15.65 9.74
C SER A 290 2.29 -14.92 9.55
N ILE A 291 3.29 -15.40 10.26
CA ILE A 291 4.66 -14.91 10.21
C ILE A 291 5.62 -16.09 10.41
N ASP A 292 6.72 -16.08 9.66
CA ASP A 292 7.91 -16.86 9.99
C ASP A 292 9.17 -16.14 9.50
N THR A 293 10.34 -16.54 10.01
CA THR A 293 11.61 -15.94 9.64
C THR A 293 12.53 -16.95 8.96
N SER A 294 13.41 -16.47 8.08
CA SER A 294 14.41 -17.31 7.44
C SER A 294 15.47 -17.78 8.42
N GLU A 295 16.05 -18.96 8.14
CA GLU A 295 17.11 -19.54 8.98
C GLU A 295 18.35 -18.65 9.19
N ASP A 296 18.62 -17.78 8.23
CA ASP A 296 19.74 -16.83 8.27
C ASP A 296 19.37 -15.47 8.89
N ASP A 297 18.14 -15.34 9.41
CA ASP A 297 17.62 -14.16 10.09
C ASP A 297 17.61 -12.87 9.25
N LYS A 298 17.73 -12.98 7.93
CA LYS A 298 17.72 -11.83 7.03
C LYS A 298 16.32 -11.40 6.61
N ASN A 299 15.40 -12.36 6.49
CA ASN A 299 14.06 -12.15 5.94
C ASN A 299 12.96 -12.61 6.90
N ILE A 300 11.88 -11.83 6.93
CA ILE A 300 10.60 -12.14 7.57
C ILE A 300 9.59 -12.36 6.44
N PHE A 301 8.82 -13.43 6.52
CA PHE A 301 7.71 -13.72 5.61
C PHE A 301 6.39 -13.52 6.34
N THR A 302 5.45 -12.81 5.72
CA THR A 302 4.13 -12.55 6.30
C THR A 302 3.01 -12.91 5.34
N GLY A 303 1.90 -13.41 5.91
CA GLY A 303 0.70 -13.80 5.18
C GLY A 303 -0.52 -13.03 5.69
N GLY A 304 -1.23 -12.39 4.76
CA GLY A 304 -2.35 -11.49 5.07
C GLY A 304 -3.72 -12.06 4.77
N ALA A 305 -4.75 -11.33 5.22
CA ALA A 305 -6.15 -11.59 4.87
C ALA A 305 -6.47 -11.25 3.40
N ASP A 306 -5.69 -10.35 2.81
CA ASP A 306 -5.72 -9.96 1.39
C ASP A 306 -5.23 -11.06 0.45
N GLY A 307 -4.75 -12.18 0.99
CA GLY A 307 -4.11 -13.26 0.24
C GLY A 307 -2.70 -12.94 -0.25
N ALA A 308 -2.11 -11.84 0.20
CA ALA A 308 -0.73 -11.51 -0.12
C ALA A 308 0.23 -12.34 0.72
N VAL A 309 1.39 -12.63 0.14
CA VAL A 309 2.56 -13.16 0.83
C VAL A 309 3.73 -12.24 0.57
N CYS A 310 4.20 -11.58 1.63
CA CYS A 310 5.18 -10.51 1.56
C CYS A 310 6.50 -10.93 2.20
N VAL A 311 7.61 -10.48 1.61
CA VAL A 311 8.96 -10.65 2.16
C VAL A 311 9.46 -9.32 2.70
N TRP A 312 9.91 -9.31 3.95
CA TRP A 312 10.42 -8.14 4.66
C TRP A 312 11.83 -8.41 5.14
N PRO A 313 12.67 -7.39 5.28
CA PRO A 313 13.94 -7.55 5.95
C PRO A 313 13.67 -7.64 7.46
N THR A 314 14.45 -8.44 8.19
CA THR A 314 14.36 -8.56 9.66
C THR A 314 14.77 -7.28 10.43
N ALA A 315 15.09 -6.22 9.67
CA ALA A 315 15.70 -4.95 10.03
C ALA A 315 17.23 -4.98 10.08
N CYS A 316 17.85 -4.05 9.37
CA CYS A 316 19.20 -3.59 9.66
C CYS A 316 19.07 -2.51 10.74
N TYR A 317 19.44 -2.86 11.96
CA TYR A 317 19.67 -1.89 13.03
C TYR A 317 20.66 -0.84 12.53
N ASN A 318 20.26 0.43 12.50
CA ASN A 318 21.16 1.57 12.58
C ASN A 318 20.42 2.65 13.35
N SER A 319 20.84 2.92 14.59
CA SER A 319 20.57 4.21 15.22
C SER A 319 21.01 5.32 14.26
N PRO A 320 20.21 6.38 14.03
CA PRO A 320 20.61 7.43 13.11
C PRO A 320 21.94 8.03 13.57
N LYS A 321 22.89 8.16 12.65
CA LYS A 321 24.15 8.84 12.92
C LYS A 321 23.86 10.33 13.11
N ILE A 322 24.48 10.95 14.10
CA ILE A 322 24.31 12.38 14.39
C ILE A 322 25.58 13.11 13.95
N ILE A 323 25.44 14.05 13.02
CA ILE A 323 26.49 15.00 12.67
C ILE A 323 26.21 16.26 13.50
N SER A 324 27.04 16.48 14.52
CA SER A 324 27.02 17.73 15.29
C SER A 324 27.92 18.75 14.60
N LEU A 325 27.40 19.95 14.36
CA LEU A 325 28.26 21.10 14.10
C LEU A 325 28.99 21.41 15.42
N ALA A 326 30.27 21.76 15.35
CA ALA A 326 31.19 21.79 16.50
C ALA A 326 30.64 22.55 17.72
N SER A 327 30.93 22.03 18.92
CA SER A 327 30.39 22.45 20.21
C SER A 327 30.84 23.83 20.71
N ASP A 328 31.86 24.43 20.09
CA ASP A 328 32.52 25.62 20.64
C ASP A 328 31.82 26.93 20.26
N ASN A 329 30.88 26.89 19.30
CA ASN A 329 30.04 28.03 18.96
C ASN A 329 28.57 27.64 19.02
N THR A 330 27.85 28.15 20.02
CA THR A 330 26.39 28.00 20.25
C THR A 330 25.50 28.56 19.11
N HIS A 331 26.06 28.88 17.94
CA HIS A 331 25.45 29.67 16.88
C HIS A 331 25.56 29.09 15.46
N ASP A 332 26.13 27.89 15.24
CA ASP A 332 26.15 27.25 13.92
C ASP A 332 24.95 26.30 13.73
N ILE A 333 23.79 26.90 13.46
CA ILE A 333 22.53 26.18 13.27
C ILE A 333 22.40 25.78 11.79
N PRO A 334 22.20 24.49 11.47
CA PRO A 334 22.01 24.05 10.09
C PRO A 334 20.65 24.49 9.58
N LYS A 335 20.62 25.07 8.37
CA LYS A 335 19.43 25.58 7.71
C LYS A 335 19.01 24.70 6.52
N TYR A 336 19.97 24.36 5.66
CA TYR A 336 19.74 23.49 4.51
C TYR A 336 20.69 22.29 4.51
N ILE A 337 20.21 21.17 4.00
CA ILE A 337 20.98 19.95 3.81
C ILE A 337 20.71 19.33 2.43
N SER A 338 21.75 18.83 1.77
CA SER A 338 21.62 18.05 0.53
C SER A 338 22.80 17.09 0.34
N TYR A 339 22.61 16.07 -0.49
CA TYR A 339 23.63 15.12 -0.91
C TYR A 339 24.12 15.41 -2.33
N LEU A 340 25.43 15.28 -2.51
CA LEU A 340 26.06 15.13 -3.83
C LEU A 340 26.19 13.65 -4.22
N ASN A 341 26.37 13.37 -5.51
CA ASN A 341 26.51 12.00 -6.03
C ASN A 341 27.75 11.27 -5.48
N SER A 342 28.76 12.02 -5.04
CA SER A 342 29.95 11.51 -4.35
C SER A 342 29.68 10.93 -2.97
N GLY A 343 28.54 11.26 -2.37
CA GLY A 343 28.25 11.01 -0.96
C GLY A 343 28.64 12.18 -0.04
N THR A 344 29.21 13.27 -0.56
CA THR A 344 29.42 14.51 0.20
C THR A 344 28.07 15.07 0.67
N ILE A 345 27.97 15.39 1.96
CA ILE A 345 26.82 16.04 2.57
C ILE A 345 27.10 17.54 2.63
N LEU A 346 26.25 18.34 1.99
CA LEU A 346 26.28 19.79 2.05
C LEU A 346 25.39 20.27 3.19
N ILE A 347 25.94 21.07 4.11
CA ILE A 347 25.20 21.70 5.21
C ILE A 347 25.40 23.20 5.13
N PHE A 348 24.34 23.95 4.84
CA PHE A 348 24.36 25.41 4.83
C PHE A 348 23.79 25.93 6.16
N ASN A 349 24.56 26.74 6.89
CA ASN A 349 24.13 27.30 8.18
C ASN A 349 23.36 28.63 8.02
N GLU A 350 22.81 29.13 9.12
CA GLU A 350 22.10 30.42 9.14
C GLU A 350 23.00 31.65 8.90
N LYS A 351 24.33 31.53 9.05
CA LYS A 351 25.29 32.62 8.86
C LYS A 351 25.78 32.79 7.43
N GLY A 352 25.46 31.85 6.53
CA GLY A 352 25.92 31.89 5.14
C GLY A 352 27.14 31.02 4.83
N THR A 353 27.54 30.13 5.74
CA THR A 353 28.63 29.17 5.50
C THR A 353 28.08 27.84 4.98
N LEU A 354 28.62 27.38 3.86
CA LEU A 354 28.41 26.04 3.32
C LEU A 354 29.52 25.12 3.80
N PHE A 355 29.16 24.07 4.52
CA PHE A 355 30.09 23.02 4.96
C PHE A 355 29.93 21.75 4.11
N CYS A 356 31.05 21.12 3.78
CA CYS A 356 31.11 19.85 3.08
C CYS A 356 31.55 18.76 4.07
N TYR A 357 30.69 17.76 4.30
CA TYR A 357 30.96 16.64 5.20
C TYR A 357 31.10 15.34 4.43
N ASN A 358 32.03 14.49 4.86
CA ASN A 358 31.99 13.07 4.53
C ASN A 358 30.94 12.39 5.42
N LYS A 359 30.29 11.37 4.88
CA LYS A 359 29.17 10.68 5.54
C LYS A 359 29.48 10.11 6.93
N ASP A 360 30.72 9.68 7.14
CA ASP A 360 31.17 9.03 8.38
C ASP A 360 31.96 9.96 9.30
N GLU A 361 32.20 11.21 8.88
CA GLU A 361 32.99 12.17 9.63
C GLU A 361 32.07 13.18 10.34
N THR A 362 32.45 13.53 11.57
CA THR A 362 31.76 14.56 12.36
C THR A 362 32.34 15.95 12.16
N THR A 363 33.47 16.05 11.46
CA THR A 363 34.14 17.31 11.13
C THR A 363 33.96 17.64 9.65
N PRO A 364 33.77 18.91 9.29
CA PRO A 364 33.70 19.30 7.88
C PRO A 364 35.05 19.08 7.22
N LYS A 365 35.04 18.55 6.00
CA LYS A 365 36.21 18.43 5.13
C LYS A 365 36.59 19.77 4.51
N ASP A 366 35.60 20.59 4.18
CA ASP A 366 35.77 21.89 3.54
C ASP A 366 34.64 22.85 3.98
N SER A 367 34.88 24.15 3.89
CA SER A 367 33.90 25.18 4.21
C SER A 367 34.06 26.41 3.34
N LEU A 368 32.93 26.95 2.87
CA LEU A 368 32.89 28.13 2.00
C LEU A 368 31.93 29.16 2.60
N TYR A 369 32.42 30.37 2.87
CA TYR A 369 31.58 31.49 3.31
C TYR A 369 31.00 32.24 2.11
N LEU A 370 29.67 32.37 2.09
CA LEU A 370 28.89 32.92 0.98
C LEU A 370 28.17 34.22 1.42
N GLU A 371 28.89 35.33 1.40
CA GLU A 371 28.43 36.63 1.92
C GLU A 371 27.07 37.07 1.32
N LYS A 372 26.88 36.95 0.00
CA LYS A 372 25.64 37.32 -0.71
C LYS A 372 24.39 36.54 -0.27
N TYR A 373 24.59 35.41 0.42
CA TYR A 373 23.56 34.43 0.71
C TYR A 373 23.27 34.29 2.22
N CYS A 374 23.88 35.14 3.07
CA CYS A 374 23.67 35.12 4.52
C CYS A 374 22.20 35.40 4.92
N ASN A 375 21.62 36.46 4.36
CA ASN A 375 20.27 36.92 4.73
C ASN A 375 19.17 36.10 4.04
N TYR A 376 19.35 35.82 2.76
CA TYR A 376 18.38 35.10 1.93
C TYR A 376 19.12 34.17 0.97
N CYS A 377 18.73 32.90 1.02
CA CYS A 377 19.35 31.87 0.20
C CYS A 377 18.31 30.81 -0.13
N ILE A 378 18.17 30.53 -1.42
CA ILE A 378 17.59 29.29 -1.92
C ILE A 378 18.76 28.41 -2.37
N MET A 379 18.86 27.21 -1.81
CA MET A 379 19.86 26.22 -2.21
C MET A 379 19.18 25.06 -2.95
N LYS A 380 19.69 24.70 -4.14
CA LYS A 380 19.17 23.59 -4.94
C LYS A 380 20.29 22.80 -5.59
N VAL A 381 20.28 21.49 -5.38
CA VAL A 381 21.20 20.54 -6.04
C VAL A 381 20.59 20.05 -7.35
N SER A 382 21.44 19.84 -8.37
CA SER A 382 21.02 19.34 -9.69
C SER A 382 20.54 17.90 -9.65
N SER A 383 19.85 17.45 -10.70
CA SER A 383 19.37 16.06 -10.83
C SER A 383 20.51 15.05 -10.83
N CYS A 384 21.64 15.34 -11.51
CA CYS A 384 22.86 14.54 -11.46
C CYS A 384 23.64 14.66 -10.13
N ARG A 385 23.23 15.56 -9.24
CA ARG A 385 23.84 15.82 -7.93
C ARG A 385 25.34 16.14 -7.99
N SER A 386 25.78 16.78 -9.07
CA SER A 386 27.15 17.29 -9.25
C SER A 386 27.26 18.81 -9.15
N PHE A 387 26.12 19.52 -9.21
CA PHE A 387 26.06 20.97 -9.11
C PHE A 387 25.17 21.39 -7.93
N VAL A 388 25.52 22.51 -7.32
CA VAL A 388 24.68 23.21 -6.34
C VAL A 388 24.50 24.66 -6.78
N ALA A 389 23.25 25.10 -6.80
CA ALA A 389 22.84 26.44 -7.16
C ALA A 389 22.36 27.20 -5.92
N PHE A 390 22.76 28.47 -5.85
CA PHE A 390 22.33 29.43 -4.85
C PHE A 390 21.61 30.58 -5.54
N ALA A 391 20.48 31.03 -4.99
CA ALA A 391 19.78 32.23 -5.47
C ALA A 391 19.59 33.25 -4.35
N SER A 392 19.83 34.52 -4.68
CA SER A 392 19.88 35.64 -3.73
C SER A 392 18.64 36.54 -3.81
N ARG A 393 18.55 37.48 -2.85
CA ARG A 393 17.50 38.51 -2.84
C ARG A 393 17.66 39.55 -3.94
N ASP A 394 18.88 39.74 -4.45
CA ASP A 394 19.20 40.78 -5.44
C ASP A 394 19.15 40.25 -6.89
N GLY A 395 18.70 39.00 -7.05
CA GLY A 395 18.50 38.36 -8.35
C GLY A 395 19.72 37.64 -8.91
N TYR A 396 20.76 37.43 -8.09
CA TYR A 396 21.94 36.66 -8.48
C TYR A 396 21.71 35.16 -8.33
N VAL A 397 22.31 34.40 -9.25
CA VAL A 397 22.46 32.95 -9.17
C VAL A 397 23.95 32.60 -9.20
N THR A 398 24.42 31.86 -8.19
CA THR A 398 25.79 31.32 -8.15
C THR A 398 25.73 29.80 -8.27
N LEU A 399 26.55 29.22 -9.15
CA LEU A 399 26.65 27.77 -9.37
C LEU A 399 28.02 27.27 -8.93
N TYR A 400 28.03 26.19 -8.16
CA TYR A 400 29.24 25.43 -7.84
C TYR A 400 29.13 24.02 -8.41
N LYS A 401 30.26 23.48 -8.89
CA LYS A 401 30.41 22.11 -9.35
C LYS A 401 31.40 21.38 -8.45
N GLU A 402 31.09 20.14 -8.10
CA GLU A 402 32.07 19.28 -7.43
C GLU A 402 33.12 18.79 -8.44
N ILE A 403 34.39 19.12 -8.20
CA ILE A 403 35.53 18.71 -9.02
C ILE A 403 36.47 17.88 -8.16
N ILE A 404 37.13 16.90 -8.77
CA ILE A 404 38.18 16.10 -8.14
C ILE A 404 39.51 16.77 -8.47
N ASP A 405 40.25 17.19 -7.45
CA ASP A 405 41.63 17.60 -7.61
C ASP A 405 42.49 16.36 -7.92
N THR A 406 43.12 16.33 -9.09
CA THR A 406 43.93 15.20 -9.55
C THR A 406 45.19 14.99 -8.72
N ASN A 407 45.68 16.03 -8.03
CA ASN A 407 46.92 15.96 -7.27
C ASN A 407 46.70 15.39 -5.86
N THR A 408 45.62 15.81 -5.20
CA THR A 408 45.29 15.39 -3.83
C THR A 408 44.24 14.27 -3.78
N ASN A 409 43.62 13.95 -4.93
CA ASN A 409 42.44 13.09 -5.05
C ASN A 409 41.27 13.54 -4.14
N THR A 410 41.24 14.82 -3.77
CA THR A 410 40.19 15.40 -2.94
C THR A 410 39.14 16.11 -3.78
N ARG A 411 37.88 15.84 -3.48
CA ARG A 411 36.74 16.59 -4.03
C ARG A 411 36.60 17.95 -3.36
N HIS A 412 36.45 19.01 -4.13
CA HIS A 412 36.14 20.36 -3.66
C HIS A 412 35.09 21.02 -4.57
N LEU A 413 34.48 22.10 -4.09
CA LEU A 413 33.49 22.86 -4.87
C LEU A 413 34.16 24.00 -5.62
N HIS A 414 34.02 24.01 -6.94
CA HIS A 414 34.52 25.07 -7.80
C HIS A 414 33.36 25.94 -8.31
N GLN A 415 33.50 27.27 -8.19
CA GLN A 415 32.50 28.21 -8.70
C GLN A 415 32.52 28.22 -10.24
N VAL A 416 31.40 27.88 -10.86
CA VAL A 416 31.24 27.86 -12.33
C VAL A 416 30.69 29.19 -12.84
N LEU A 417 29.75 29.76 -12.10
CA LEU A 417 29.01 30.95 -12.51
C LEU A 417 28.65 31.80 -11.30
N GLU A 418 28.68 33.11 -11.45
CA GLU A 418 27.92 34.04 -10.63
C GLU A 418 27.39 35.18 -11.51
N GLU A 419 26.07 35.23 -11.71
CA GLU A 419 25.47 36.21 -12.61
C GLU A 419 24.10 36.67 -12.10
N ARG A 420 23.72 37.90 -12.46
CA ARG A 420 22.41 38.47 -12.15
C ARG A 420 21.39 38.04 -13.19
N ILE A 421 20.66 36.97 -12.88
CA ILE A 421 19.65 36.39 -13.78
C ILE A 421 18.32 37.14 -13.71
N MET A 422 18.00 37.78 -12.59
CA MET A 422 16.74 38.50 -12.37
C MET A 422 17.00 39.93 -11.89
N GLU A 423 16.13 40.87 -12.29
CA GLU A 423 16.16 42.24 -11.75
C GLU A 423 15.51 42.34 -10.35
N SER A 424 14.77 41.32 -9.94
CA SER A 424 14.07 41.24 -8.67
C SER A 424 14.57 40.07 -7.81
N GLN A 425 14.11 40.01 -6.57
CA GLN A 425 14.25 38.82 -5.72
C GLN A 425 13.80 37.55 -6.43
N ILE A 426 14.63 36.51 -6.36
CA ILE A 426 14.29 35.17 -6.83
C ILE A 426 13.51 34.48 -5.72
N PHE A 427 12.25 34.15 -5.97
CA PHE A 427 11.38 33.46 -5.00
C PHE A 427 11.44 31.94 -5.10
N SER A 428 11.86 31.42 -6.26
CA SER A 428 12.05 29.99 -6.50
C SER A 428 13.08 29.76 -7.59
N LEU A 429 13.85 28.68 -7.43
CA LEU A 429 14.81 28.17 -8.39
C LEU A 429 14.58 26.67 -8.56
N GLN A 430 14.55 26.17 -9.79
CA GLN A 430 14.41 24.73 -10.07
C GLN A 430 15.31 24.31 -11.23
N TRP A 431 15.78 23.07 -11.18
CA TRP A 431 16.52 22.44 -12.26
C TRP A 431 15.54 21.80 -13.25
N LEU A 432 15.68 22.11 -14.54
CA LEU A 432 14.92 21.45 -15.61
C LEU A 432 15.75 20.33 -16.25
N ARG A 433 17.05 20.57 -16.42
CA ARG A 433 18.07 19.65 -16.94
C ARG A 433 19.38 19.91 -16.18
N ASP A 434 20.42 19.11 -16.40
CA ASP A 434 21.69 19.29 -15.68
C ASP A 434 22.43 20.60 -16.04
N ASP A 435 22.06 21.24 -17.15
CA ASP A 435 22.62 22.49 -17.68
C ASP A 435 21.61 23.65 -17.74
N THR A 436 20.34 23.40 -17.38
CA THR A 436 19.23 24.32 -17.60
C THR A 436 18.43 24.53 -16.32
N LEU A 437 18.26 25.79 -15.93
CA LEU A 437 17.55 26.23 -14.73
C LEU A 437 16.36 27.11 -15.09
N ILE A 438 15.40 27.16 -14.17
CA ILE A 438 14.30 28.12 -14.20
C ILE A 438 14.25 28.91 -12.89
N ALA A 439 14.31 30.23 -13.02
CA ALA A 439 14.17 31.16 -11.90
C ALA A 439 12.81 31.86 -11.96
N CYS A 440 12.18 32.06 -10.80
CA CYS A 440 10.93 32.80 -10.65
C CYS A 440 11.17 34.11 -9.89
N GLY A 441 10.97 35.23 -10.57
CA GLY A 441 11.09 36.57 -10.00
C GLY A 441 9.75 37.11 -9.46
N ALA A 442 9.69 38.42 -9.25
CA ALA A 442 8.47 39.13 -8.86
C ALA A 442 7.40 39.02 -9.95
N ASN A 443 6.13 39.18 -9.55
CA ASN A 443 4.95 39.15 -10.42
C ASN A 443 4.74 37.85 -11.24
N GLY A 444 5.52 36.80 -10.97
CA GLY A 444 5.42 35.51 -11.66
C GLY A 444 6.22 35.44 -12.96
N LEU A 445 7.20 36.32 -13.17
CA LEU A 445 8.13 36.21 -14.30
C LEU A 445 9.04 34.99 -14.11
N LEU A 446 9.07 34.12 -15.12
CA LEU A 446 9.94 32.96 -15.20
C LEU A 446 11.02 33.21 -16.25
N ARG A 447 12.29 33.02 -15.89
CA ARG A 447 13.40 32.98 -16.85
C ARG A 447 13.98 31.58 -16.89
N ILE A 448 14.03 31.00 -18.08
CA ILE A 448 14.70 29.74 -18.36
C ILE A 448 16.04 30.08 -18.98
N PHE A 449 17.11 29.58 -18.39
CA PHE A 449 18.46 29.88 -18.83
C PHE A 449 19.32 28.63 -18.72
N ASN A 450 20.22 28.46 -19.69
CA ASN A 450 21.24 27.44 -19.65
C ASN A 450 22.60 28.05 -19.30
N PHE A 451 23.53 27.21 -18.90
CA PHE A 451 24.91 27.61 -18.65
C PHE A 451 25.88 26.61 -19.27
N THR A 452 27.04 27.08 -19.69
CA THR A 452 28.14 26.22 -20.11
C THR A 452 29.07 25.94 -18.93
N ILE A 453 29.87 24.87 -19.05
CA ILE A 453 30.91 24.54 -18.05
C ILE A 453 31.93 25.68 -17.91
N ASN A 454 32.09 26.51 -18.95
CA ASN A 454 32.99 27.66 -18.96
C ASN A 454 32.37 28.91 -18.31
N GLY A 455 31.15 28.82 -17.76
CA GLY A 455 30.51 29.91 -17.04
C GLY A 455 29.78 30.93 -17.93
N THR A 456 29.50 30.61 -19.20
CA THR A 456 28.65 31.49 -20.03
C THR A 456 27.19 31.12 -19.85
N THR A 457 26.31 32.10 -19.67
CA THR A 457 24.86 31.88 -19.61
C THR A 457 24.18 32.28 -20.92
N ASN A 458 23.07 31.62 -21.21
CA ASN A 458 22.17 32.05 -22.27
C ASN A 458 20.72 31.89 -21.81
N VAL A 459 19.91 32.94 -21.98
CA VAL A 459 18.49 32.92 -21.64
C VAL A 459 17.72 32.29 -22.80
N GLU A 460 17.13 31.12 -22.57
CA GLU A 460 16.42 30.34 -23.58
C GLU A 460 15.00 30.90 -23.82
N ALA A 461 14.28 31.24 -22.75
CA ALA A 461 12.92 31.76 -22.84
C ALA A 461 12.49 32.51 -21.57
N GLU A 462 11.53 33.42 -21.75
CA GLU A 462 10.81 34.08 -20.66
C GLU A 462 9.32 33.70 -20.70
N CYS A 463 8.76 33.34 -19.56
CA CYS A 463 7.34 33.00 -19.42
C CYS A 463 6.70 33.80 -18.28
N MET A 464 5.39 34.04 -18.34
CA MET A 464 4.65 34.70 -17.26
C MET A 464 3.61 33.77 -16.65
N LEU A 465 3.70 33.55 -15.33
CA LEU A 465 2.67 32.83 -14.59
C LEU A 465 1.35 33.62 -14.59
N PRO A 466 0.22 32.96 -14.88
CA PRO A 466 -1.10 33.57 -14.79
C PRO A 466 -1.43 34.17 -13.42
N PRO A 467 -2.40 35.10 -13.36
CA PRO A 467 -2.82 35.71 -12.11
C PRO A 467 -3.29 34.74 -11.02
N SER A 468 -2.51 34.66 -9.93
CA SER A 468 -2.90 33.96 -8.70
C SER A 468 -2.47 34.73 -7.45
N ARG A 469 -3.00 34.34 -6.28
CA ARG A 469 -2.70 34.99 -4.99
C ARG A 469 -1.21 34.87 -4.61
N GLU A 470 -0.60 33.74 -4.94
CA GLU A 470 0.82 33.43 -4.70
C GLU A 470 1.42 32.90 -6.01
N ARG A 471 1.85 33.82 -6.89
CA ARG A 471 2.44 33.51 -8.21
C ARG A 471 3.89 33.06 -8.11
N TRP A 472 4.15 32.10 -7.23
CA TRP A 472 5.49 31.55 -7.04
C TRP A 472 5.53 30.14 -7.58
N LEU A 473 6.52 29.90 -8.43
CA LEU A 473 6.86 28.58 -8.94
C LEU A 473 7.14 27.62 -7.77
N THR A 474 6.51 26.45 -7.75
CA THR A 474 6.78 25.43 -6.73
C THR A 474 7.58 24.25 -7.29
N ALA A 475 7.26 23.83 -8.51
CA ALA A 475 7.94 22.77 -9.23
C ALA A 475 7.83 23.04 -10.74
N ALA A 476 8.76 22.49 -11.52
CA ALA A 476 8.75 22.55 -12.97
C ALA A 476 9.42 21.32 -13.57
N THR A 477 9.04 20.97 -14.79
CA THR A 477 9.73 19.96 -15.60
C THR A 477 9.53 20.26 -17.08
N ILE A 478 10.36 19.63 -17.92
CA ILE A 478 10.14 19.59 -19.36
C ILE A 478 9.51 18.23 -19.67
N TYR A 479 8.32 18.24 -20.25
CA TYR A 479 7.64 17.04 -20.70
C TYR A 479 7.49 17.08 -22.21
N GLU A 480 8.21 16.18 -22.89
CA GLU A 480 8.48 16.26 -24.33
C GLU A 480 9.08 17.63 -24.69
N ASP A 481 8.30 18.48 -25.37
CA ASP A 481 8.72 19.82 -25.80
C ASP A 481 8.04 20.96 -25.00
N LEU A 482 7.29 20.63 -23.94
CA LEU A 482 6.52 21.59 -23.16
C LEU A 482 7.15 21.83 -21.79
N LEU A 483 7.15 23.09 -21.35
CA LEU A 483 7.38 23.40 -19.95
C LEU A 483 6.06 23.18 -19.19
N VAL A 484 6.11 22.32 -18.18
CA VAL A 484 5.01 22.12 -17.24
C VAL A 484 5.45 22.59 -15.87
N CYS A 485 4.69 23.49 -15.25
CA CYS A 485 5.05 24.04 -13.95
C CYS A 485 3.85 24.30 -13.05
N GLY A 486 4.09 24.34 -11.74
CA GLY A 486 3.05 24.54 -10.73
C GLY A 486 3.23 25.83 -9.91
N ASP A 487 2.14 26.35 -9.36
CA ASP A 487 2.17 27.43 -8.37
C ASP A 487 1.74 26.99 -6.96
N ARG A 488 1.96 27.86 -5.97
CA ARG A 488 1.60 27.60 -4.55
C ARG A 488 0.11 27.46 -4.28
N THR A 489 -0.73 27.92 -5.20
CA THR A 489 -2.19 27.78 -5.07
C THR A 489 -2.70 26.43 -5.60
N GLY A 490 -1.83 25.62 -6.21
CA GLY A 490 -2.14 24.29 -6.69
C GLY A 490 -2.46 24.22 -8.18
N ASN A 491 -2.25 25.30 -8.93
CA ASN A 491 -2.46 25.28 -10.38
C ASN A 491 -1.28 24.62 -11.08
N VAL A 492 -1.54 24.03 -12.25
CA VAL A 492 -0.52 23.54 -13.19
C VAL A 492 -0.69 24.29 -14.50
N TYR A 493 0.43 24.80 -15.02
CA TYR A 493 0.50 25.58 -16.25
C TYR A 493 1.36 24.84 -17.27
N ILE A 494 0.98 24.98 -18.53
CA ILE A 494 1.68 24.39 -19.67
C ILE A 494 2.11 25.54 -20.58
N PHE A 495 3.36 25.54 -21.00
CA PHE A 495 3.95 26.53 -21.91
C PHE A 495 4.66 25.84 -23.07
N GLU A 496 4.53 26.42 -24.26
CA GLU A 496 5.22 25.97 -25.46
C GLU A 496 6.55 26.72 -25.61
N LEU A 497 7.67 25.99 -25.53
CA LEU A 497 9.00 26.61 -25.58
C LEU A 497 9.48 26.90 -27.00
N LYS A 498 8.96 26.21 -28.01
CA LYS A 498 9.26 26.46 -29.42
C LYS A 498 8.45 27.65 -29.94
N ASN A 499 9.01 28.39 -30.90
CA ASN A 499 8.46 29.56 -31.60
C ASN A 499 8.47 30.89 -30.82
N GLU A 500 8.97 31.92 -31.51
CA GLU A 500 9.07 33.34 -31.16
C GLU A 500 10.18 33.74 -30.16
N SER A 501 11.31 34.21 -30.72
CA SER A 501 12.36 34.90 -29.97
C SER A 501 11.89 36.31 -29.58
N GLY A 502 11.93 36.63 -28.27
CA GLY A 502 11.85 38.01 -27.75
C GLY A 502 10.57 38.39 -26.99
N ASN A 503 9.49 37.59 -27.07
CA ASN A 503 8.25 37.88 -26.34
C ASN A 503 8.08 36.99 -25.09
N ILE A 504 7.53 37.57 -24.01
CA ILE A 504 7.19 36.83 -22.79
C ILE A 504 6.01 35.89 -23.08
N LYS A 505 6.22 34.59 -22.94
CA LYS A 505 5.24 33.55 -23.27
C LYS A 505 4.13 33.43 -22.24
N LYS A 506 2.91 33.19 -22.72
CA LYS A 506 1.72 32.89 -21.89
C LYS A 506 1.42 31.39 -21.90
N SER A 507 0.71 30.92 -20.87
CA SER A 507 0.36 29.50 -20.75
C SER A 507 -0.62 29.08 -21.86
N SER A 508 -0.36 27.95 -22.53
CA SER A 508 -1.28 27.33 -23.49
C SER A 508 -2.50 26.71 -22.80
N GLN A 509 -2.30 26.19 -21.58
CA GLN A 509 -3.35 25.58 -20.76
C GLN A 509 -3.09 25.85 -19.28
N THR A 510 -4.18 26.02 -18.52
CA THR A 510 -4.14 26.13 -17.05
C THR A 510 -5.07 25.09 -16.45
N LEU A 511 -4.52 24.19 -15.64
CA LEU A 511 -5.27 23.27 -14.79
C LEU A 511 -5.38 23.89 -13.39
N ILE A 512 -6.60 24.23 -12.98
CA ILE A 512 -6.83 25.00 -11.76
C ILE A 512 -6.97 24.07 -10.55
N LYS A 513 -6.27 24.41 -9.45
CA LYS A 513 -6.35 23.70 -8.15
C LYS A 513 -6.21 22.17 -8.30
N VAL A 514 -5.27 21.76 -9.13
CA VAL A 514 -4.86 20.37 -9.26
C VAL A 514 -4.53 19.81 -7.89
N HIS A 515 -3.66 20.49 -7.14
CA HIS A 515 -3.36 20.17 -5.75
C HIS A 515 -3.90 21.24 -4.79
N GLY A 516 -3.83 20.95 -3.49
CA GLY A 516 -4.24 21.87 -2.43
C GLY A 516 -3.25 23.03 -2.18
N LYS A 517 -3.37 23.64 -1.00
CA LYS A 517 -2.45 24.69 -0.53
C LYS A 517 -1.00 24.19 -0.54
N ILE A 518 -0.04 25.06 -0.86
CA ILE A 518 1.41 24.79 -1.01
C ILE A 518 1.77 24.19 -2.37
N GLY A 519 0.80 23.94 -3.24
CA GLY A 519 1.05 23.71 -4.66
C GLY A 519 1.62 22.34 -5.01
N VAL A 520 2.01 22.20 -6.27
CA VAL A 520 2.68 20.99 -6.79
C VAL A 520 4.08 20.90 -6.21
N GLN A 521 4.45 19.75 -5.65
CA GLN A 521 5.74 19.55 -4.98
C GLN A 521 6.82 19.05 -5.95
N SER A 522 6.46 18.14 -6.85
CA SER A 522 7.35 17.61 -7.87
C SER A 522 6.57 17.11 -9.08
N PHE A 523 7.30 17.00 -10.20
CA PHE A 523 6.89 16.30 -11.40
C PHE A 523 7.81 15.11 -11.62
N ASP A 524 7.27 14.00 -12.11
CA ASP A 524 8.07 12.86 -12.57
C ASP A 524 7.34 12.13 -13.71
N MET A 525 8.01 11.16 -14.31
CA MET A 525 7.54 10.37 -15.43
C MET A 525 7.47 8.89 -15.05
N LEU A 526 6.32 8.27 -15.29
CA LEU A 526 6.12 6.83 -15.15
C LEU A 526 5.55 6.27 -16.45
N GLU A 527 6.29 5.38 -17.11
CA GLU A 527 5.86 4.75 -18.38
C GLU A 527 5.44 5.77 -19.46
N GLY A 528 6.14 6.92 -19.53
CA GLY A 528 5.83 7.99 -20.48
C GLY A 528 4.63 8.88 -20.10
N LYS A 529 3.96 8.60 -18.98
CA LYS A 529 2.86 9.42 -18.42
C LYS A 529 3.41 10.37 -17.36
N LEU A 530 3.04 11.65 -17.46
CA LEU A 530 3.45 12.67 -16.50
C LEU A 530 2.72 12.46 -15.17
N MET A 531 3.45 12.56 -14.07
CA MET A 531 2.94 12.42 -12.72
C MET A 531 3.21 13.69 -11.92
N THR A 532 2.20 14.17 -11.18
CA THR A 532 2.34 15.30 -10.25
C THR A 532 2.11 14.86 -8.82
N THR A 533 2.88 15.47 -7.91
CA THR A 533 2.80 15.21 -6.47
C THR A 533 2.36 16.45 -5.70
N GLY A 534 1.74 16.26 -4.54
CA GLY A 534 1.28 17.37 -3.72
C GLY A 534 1.13 17.04 -2.24
N ARG A 535 0.82 18.09 -1.48
CA ARG A 535 0.57 18.06 -0.04
C ARG A 535 -0.88 17.72 0.36
N ASP A 536 -1.61 17.13 -0.59
CA ASP A 536 -2.96 16.60 -0.41
C ASP A 536 -2.98 15.06 -0.37
N GLY A 537 -1.81 14.42 -0.37
CA GLY A 537 -1.66 12.96 -0.36
C GLY A 537 -2.08 12.27 -1.66
N MET A 538 -2.15 13.02 -2.76
CA MET A 538 -2.65 12.52 -4.03
C MET A 538 -1.58 12.58 -5.11
N LEU A 539 -1.38 11.47 -5.83
CA LEU A 539 -0.71 11.46 -7.13
C LEU A 539 -1.74 11.70 -8.21
N ARG A 540 -1.37 12.44 -9.25
CA ARG A 540 -2.20 12.63 -10.45
C ARG A 540 -1.39 12.37 -11.70
N PHE A 541 -2.00 11.66 -12.64
CA PHE A 541 -1.36 11.21 -13.86
C PHE A 541 -1.96 11.90 -15.08
N TYR A 542 -1.11 12.22 -16.04
CA TYR A 542 -1.46 12.93 -17.26
C TYR A 542 -0.80 12.28 -18.47
N GLU A 543 -1.42 12.48 -19.63
CA GLU A 543 -0.88 12.14 -20.94
C GLU A 543 -1.12 13.34 -21.86
N LEU A 544 -0.26 13.51 -22.88
CA LEU A 544 -0.50 14.53 -23.89
C LEU A 544 -1.76 14.21 -24.68
N ASN A 545 -2.55 15.24 -24.96
CA ASN A 545 -3.69 15.11 -25.84
C ASN A 545 -3.19 14.82 -27.26
N LYS A 546 -3.68 13.72 -27.86
CA LYS A 546 -3.29 13.30 -29.21
C LYS A 546 -3.75 14.26 -30.29
N GLU A 547 -4.89 14.92 -30.08
CA GLU A 547 -5.46 15.89 -31.03
C GLU A 547 -4.80 17.26 -30.90
N ASN A 548 -4.50 17.67 -29.66
CA ASN A 548 -3.82 18.92 -29.34
C ASN A 548 -2.59 18.67 -28.48
N ARG A 549 -1.45 18.46 -29.14
CA ARG A 549 -0.16 18.18 -28.48
C ARG A 549 0.34 19.27 -27.52
N ASN A 550 -0.32 20.43 -27.46
CA ASN A 550 0.05 21.52 -26.54
C ASN A 550 -0.79 21.51 -25.25
N SER A 551 -1.51 20.41 -24.98
CA SER A 551 -2.39 20.25 -23.82
C SER A 551 -2.27 18.86 -23.17
N LEU A 552 -2.52 18.80 -21.86
CA LEU A 552 -2.54 17.60 -21.04
C LEU A 552 -3.97 17.13 -20.75
N MET A 553 -4.17 15.82 -20.83
CA MET A 553 -5.36 15.11 -20.40
C MET A 553 -5.12 14.50 -19.02
N THR A 554 -6.06 14.67 -18.09
CA THR A 554 -6.01 14.03 -16.77
C THR A 554 -6.47 12.58 -16.89
N LEU A 555 -5.63 11.64 -16.44
CA LEU A 555 -5.95 10.21 -16.39
C LEU A 555 -6.71 9.90 -15.09
N TYR A 556 -6.00 9.41 -14.08
CA TYR A 556 -6.56 9.09 -12.77
C TYR A 556 -5.73 9.73 -11.67
N ARG A 557 -6.30 9.68 -10.47
CA ARG A 557 -5.65 10.08 -9.23
C ARG A 557 -5.47 8.86 -8.34
N LYS A 558 -4.36 8.79 -7.62
CA LYS A 558 -4.07 7.73 -6.66
C LYS A 558 -3.88 8.35 -5.28
N LYS A 559 -4.61 7.86 -4.29
CA LYS A 559 -4.40 8.28 -2.91
C LYS A 559 -3.21 7.51 -2.35
N MET A 560 -2.29 8.23 -1.72
CA MET A 560 -1.11 7.64 -1.11
C MET A 560 -1.31 7.48 0.41
N PRO A 561 -0.59 6.55 1.06
CA PRO A 561 -0.65 6.37 2.51
C PRO A 561 0.06 7.49 3.32
N MET A 562 0.33 8.64 2.68
CA MET A 562 1.05 9.78 3.22
C MET A 562 0.32 11.08 2.84
N ASP A 563 0.42 12.10 3.68
CA ASP A 563 -0.32 13.36 3.50
C ASP A 563 0.46 14.34 2.61
N TRP A 564 1.79 14.24 2.63
CA TRP A 564 2.68 15.08 1.84
C TRP A 564 3.58 14.23 0.98
N ILE A 565 3.33 14.23 -0.32
CA ILE A 565 4.21 13.61 -1.29
C ILE A 565 5.21 14.67 -1.75
N SER A 566 6.49 14.47 -1.45
CA SER A 566 7.51 15.50 -1.64
C SER A 566 8.38 15.28 -2.87
N GLY A 567 8.51 14.05 -3.34
CA GLY A 567 9.38 13.71 -4.45
C GLY A 567 9.41 12.23 -4.75
N THR A 568 10.35 11.84 -5.60
CA THR A 568 10.52 10.47 -6.09
C THR A 568 11.99 10.12 -6.22
N LEU A 569 12.28 8.81 -6.19
CA LEU A 569 13.59 8.24 -6.52
C LEU A 569 13.39 7.08 -7.48
N LYS A 570 14.25 6.98 -8.50
CA LYS A 570 14.25 5.88 -9.44
C LYS A 570 15.38 4.91 -9.11
N MET A 571 15.06 3.62 -9.09
CA MET A 571 15.99 2.55 -8.75
C MET A 571 15.71 1.35 -9.66
N ASP A 572 16.63 1.01 -10.57
CA ASP A 572 16.48 -0.13 -11.50
C ASP A 572 15.12 -0.20 -12.21
N GLY A 573 14.58 0.95 -12.63
CA GLY A 573 13.25 1.07 -13.23
C GLY A 573 12.07 1.05 -12.25
N ILE A 574 12.31 0.86 -10.95
CA ILE A 574 11.31 0.99 -9.88
C ILE A 574 11.21 2.45 -9.46
N LEU A 575 9.99 2.96 -9.41
CA LEU A 575 9.69 4.30 -8.89
C LEU A 575 9.34 4.23 -7.40
N LEU A 576 10.19 4.84 -6.58
CA LEU A 576 9.96 5.04 -5.15
C LEU A 576 9.40 6.44 -4.92
N VAL A 577 8.28 6.53 -4.23
CA VAL A 577 7.65 7.79 -3.84
C VAL A 577 8.09 8.15 -2.43
N LEU A 578 8.57 9.38 -2.27
CA LEU A 578 9.02 9.94 -1.01
C LEU A 578 7.99 10.92 -0.46
N GLY A 579 7.83 10.92 0.85
CA GLY A 579 6.93 11.87 1.48
C GLY A 579 6.87 11.75 2.98
N PHE A 580 5.84 12.37 3.55
CA PHE A 580 5.64 12.48 4.98
C PHE A 580 4.20 12.18 5.37
N LYS A 581 4.06 11.49 6.50
CA LYS A 581 2.82 11.37 7.25
C LYS A 581 3.06 11.94 8.64
N GLU A 582 2.41 13.05 8.94
CA GLU A 582 2.62 13.79 10.19
C GLU A 582 4.11 14.09 10.45
N VAL A 583 4.73 13.38 11.39
CA VAL A 583 6.13 13.54 11.84
C VAL A 583 7.09 12.53 11.23
N GLU A 584 6.62 11.63 10.38
CA GLU A 584 7.40 10.53 9.83
C GLU A 584 7.68 10.71 8.35
N PHE A 585 8.92 10.43 7.95
CA PHE A 585 9.33 10.27 6.55
C PHE A 585 9.01 8.87 6.06
N ILE A 586 8.58 8.76 4.80
CA ILE A 586 8.10 7.54 4.17
C ILE A 586 8.80 7.31 2.83
N ILE A 587 9.20 6.06 2.59
CA ILE A 587 9.55 5.53 1.25
C ILE A 587 8.50 4.50 0.85
N TYR A 588 7.87 4.72 -0.31
CA TYR A 588 6.81 3.86 -0.84
C TYR A 588 7.19 3.33 -2.24
N ASN A 589 7.08 2.03 -2.45
CA ASN A 589 7.25 1.40 -3.75
C ASN A 589 5.94 1.49 -4.54
N LEU A 590 5.91 2.31 -5.60
CA LEU A 590 4.68 2.54 -6.35
C LEU A 590 4.22 1.31 -7.15
N PRO A 591 5.08 0.63 -7.94
CA PRO A 591 4.69 -0.57 -8.68
C PRO A 591 4.20 -1.74 -7.82
N GLN A 592 4.87 -2.01 -6.70
CA GLN A 592 4.46 -3.07 -5.77
C GLN A 592 3.35 -2.65 -4.81
N GLU A 593 2.94 -1.37 -4.89
CA GLU A 593 2.04 -0.72 -3.95
C GLU A 593 2.41 -1.05 -2.52
N ARG A 594 3.58 -0.65 -2.01
CA ARG A 594 4.04 -1.09 -0.68
C ARG A 594 4.81 -0.01 0.09
N LEU A 595 4.48 0.13 1.37
CA LEU A 595 5.24 0.96 2.29
C LEU A 595 6.53 0.23 2.72
N LEU A 596 7.69 0.77 2.38
CA LEU A 596 8.98 0.12 2.65
C LEU A 596 9.63 0.63 3.94
N VAL A 597 9.62 1.94 4.16
CA VAL A 597 10.36 2.59 5.25
C VAL A 597 9.50 3.67 5.91
N ARG A 598 9.59 3.78 7.24
CA ARG A 598 9.06 4.87 8.06
C ARG A 598 10.13 5.35 9.03
N ILE A 599 10.42 6.65 9.05
CA ILE A 599 11.44 7.23 9.94
C ILE A 599 10.83 8.42 10.69
N PRO A 600 10.78 8.42 12.04
CA PRO A 600 10.30 9.56 12.81
C PRO A 600 11.32 10.71 12.80
N CYS A 601 11.20 11.62 11.83
CA CYS A 601 12.11 12.75 11.60
C CYS A 601 11.57 14.10 12.13
N GLY A 602 10.33 14.12 12.60
CA GLY A 602 9.63 15.32 13.07
C GLY A 602 9.01 16.18 11.95
N GLY A 603 8.71 15.57 10.80
CA GLY A 603 7.92 16.14 9.70
C GLY A 603 8.75 16.79 8.58
N GLY A 604 8.11 17.00 7.43
CA GLY A 604 8.78 17.43 6.18
C GLY A 604 9.09 18.93 6.06
N HIS A 605 8.73 19.74 7.05
CA HIS A 605 8.92 21.20 7.01
C HIS A 605 10.36 21.66 7.24
N ARG A 606 11.22 20.77 7.71
CA ARG A 606 12.64 21.02 7.93
C ARG A 606 13.42 20.65 6.68
N SER A 607 14.67 21.08 6.54
CA SER A 607 15.48 20.61 5.41
C SER A 607 15.83 19.13 5.56
N TRP A 608 15.71 18.40 4.47
CA TRP A 608 16.07 16.99 4.35
C TRP A 608 16.45 16.69 2.91
N ASP A 609 17.15 15.58 2.70
CA ASP A 609 17.42 15.03 1.38
C ASP A 609 17.51 13.51 1.45
N CYS A 610 17.15 12.84 0.37
CA CYS A 610 17.22 11.40 0.23
C CYS A 610 17.79 11.04 -1.14
N THR A 611 18.76 10.15 -1.17
CA THR A 611 19.41 9.70 -2.39
C THR A 611 19.84 8.24 -2.30
N ILE A 612 20.22 7.66 -3.43
CA ILE A 612 20.80 6.32 -3.50
C ILE A 612 22.31 6.48 -3.68
N LEU A 613 23.09 5.93 -2.74
CA LEU A 613 24.55 5.99 -2.70
C LEU A 613 25.10 4.63 -2.29
N ASN A 614 26.12 4.12 -2.99
CA ASN A 614 26.83 2.89 -2.62
C ASN A 614 25.92 1.71 -2.26
N ASN A 615 24.86 1.48 -3.04
CA ASN A 615 23.86 0.43 -2.80
C ASN A 615 23.07 0.60 -1.47
N MET A 616 22.91 1.84 -1.01
CA MET A 616 22.11 2.25 0.15
C MET A 616 21.20 3.42 -0.23
N ALA A 617 19.97 3.42 0.26
CA ALA A 617 19.15 4.63 0.32
C ALA A 617 19.58 5.43 1.56
N SER A 618 20.24 6.56 1.35
CA SER A 618 20.74 7.46 2.39
C SER A 618 19.74 8.61 2.56
N PHE A 619 19.28 8.83 3.80
CA PHE A 619 18.34 9.88 4.16
C PHE A 619 18.97 10.76 5.23
N ALA A 620 19.05 12.06 4.98
CA ALA A 620 19.53 13.03 5.96
C ALA A 620 18.49 14.11 6.23
N TYR A 621 18.38 14.53 7.48
CA TYR A 621 17.40 15.53 7.88
C TYR A 621 17.87 16.34 9.09
N ILE A 622 17.34 17.55 9.20
CA ILE A 622 17.59 18.42 10.35
C ILE A 622 16.50 18.22 11.40
N ARG A 623 16.88 17.97 12.65
CA ARG A 623 15.99 17.94 13.82
C ARG A 623 16.74 18.43 15.04
N ASN A 624 16.08 19.19 15.91
CA ASN A 624 16.69 19.70 17.15
C ASN A 624 18.06 20.40 16.92
N LYS A 625 18.18 21.19 15.84
CA LYS A 625 19.41 21.89 15.41
C LYS A 625 20.61 20.96 15.09
N GLN A 626 20.36 19.67 14.88
CA GLN A 626 21.37 18.69 14.51
C GLN A 626 20.99 18.00 13.20
N VAL A 627 21.99 17.44 12.52
CA VAL A 627 21.80 16.64 11.31
C VAL A 627 21.81 15.16 11.68
N TYR A 628 20.77 14.46 11.25
CA TYR A 628 20.63 13.02 11.42
C TYR A 628 20.78 12.35 10.06
N VAL A 629 21.56 11.28 10.00
CA VAL A 629 21.79 10.47 8.78
C VAL A 629 21.34 9.04 9.05
N PHE A 630 20.55 8.51 8.11
CA PHE A 630 20.01 7.16 8.16
C PHE A 630 20.27 6.44 6.84
N ASP A 631 20.77 5.21 6.94
CA ASP A 631 21.10 4.40 5.79
C ASP A 631 20.30 3.12 5.75
N TYR A 632 19.73 2.85 4.59
CA TYR A 632 18.94 1.66 4.37
C TYR A 632 19.49 0.84 3.19
N PRO A 633 19.82 -0.45 3.36
CA PRO A 633 20.33 -1.27 2.27
C PRO A 633 19.37 -1.36 1.10
N LEU A 634 19.85 -1.13 -0.12
CA LEU A 634 19.02 -1.17 -1.32
C LEU A 634 18.42 -2.57 -1.54
N ARG A 635 19.14 -3.64 -1.18
CA ARG A 635 18.64 -5.03 -1.21
C ARG A 635 17.33 -5.19 -0.45
N SER A 636 17.19 -4.47 0.66
CA SER A 636 16.03 -4.53 1.53
C SER A 636 14.81 -3.81 0.94
N LEU A 637 15.03 -2.82 0.06
CA LEU A 637 13.98 -2.14 -0.71
C LEU A 637 13.53 -2.94 -1.94
N LYS A 638 14.34 -3.91 -2.39
CA LYS A 638 14.10 -4.74 -3.57
C LYS A 638 13.40 -6.06 -3.29
N LEU A 639 13.06 -6.36 -2.03
CA LEU A 639 12.42 -7.63 -1.67
C LEU A 639 11.06 -7.77 -2.37
N PRO A 640 10.81 -8.88 -3.09
CA PRO A 640 9.60 -9.05 -3.88
C PRO A 640 8.40 -9.47 -3.02
N LEU A 641 7.23 -9.49 -3.66
CA LEU A 641 6.04 -10.17 -3.18
C LEU A 641 6.06 -11.60 -3.74
N LEU A 642 5.88 -12.62 -2.90
CA LEU A 642 5.74 -14.00 -3.37
C LEU A 642 4.38 -14.19 -4.03
N GLN A 643 3.37 -13.53 -3.48
CA GLN A 643 2.00 -13.57 -3.97
C GLN A 643 1.38 -12.18 -3.76
N ASN A 644 0.90 -11.57 -4.85
CA ASN A 644 0.14 -10.33 -4.77
C ASN A 644 -1.20 -10.58 -4.09
N GLY A 645 -1.59 -9.63 -3.22
CA GLY A 645 -2.91 -9.60 -2.62
C GLY A 645 -4.00 -9.14 -3.60
N PHE A 646 -5.24 -9.30 -3.19
CA PHE A 646 -6.41 -8.79 -3.89
C PHE A 646 -7.19 -7.81 -3.00
N HIS A 647 -8.52 -7.80 -3.04
CA HIS A 647 -9.31 -6.97 -2.14
C HIS A 647 -9.01 -7.31 -0.66
N VAL A 648 -8.96 -6.26 0.16
CA VAL A 648 -8.69 -6.37 1.60
C VAL A 648 -9.92 -6.88 2.36
N LYS A 649 -11.09 -6.70 1.75
CA LYS A 649 -12.40 -7.08 2.27
C LYS A 649 -13.22 -7.81 1.20
N GLU A 650 -14.45 -8.15 1.56
CA GLU A 650 -15.45 -8.80 0.73
C GLU A 650 -15.61 -8.10 -0.63
N ILE A 651 -15.68 -8.92 -1.67
CA ILE A 651 -15.93 -8.49 -3.04
C ILE A 651 -17.42 -8.63 -3.29
N TYR A 652 -18.10 -7.52 -3.59
CA TYR A 652 -19.55 -7.52 -3.81
C TYR A 652 -19.92 -7.71 -5.27
N CYS A 653 -19.07 -7.25 -6.19
CA CYS A 653 -19.36 -7.30 -7.62
C CYS A 653 -18.10 -7.58 -8.45
N LEU A 654 -18.29 -8.30 -9.55
CA LEU A 654 -17.26 -8.66 -10.52
C LEU A 654 -17.91 -8.69 -11.90
N GLN A 655 -17.32 -8.00 -12.87
CA GLN A 655 -17.81 -7.92 -14.24
C GLN A 655 -16.65 -8.14 -15.22
N ARG A 656 -16.81 -9.02 -16.22
CA ARG A 656 -15.86 -9.15 -17.34
C ARG A 656 -16.07 -7.96 -18.30
N ILE A 657 -15.00 -7.25 -18.65
CA ILE A 657 -15.07 -6.02 -19.47
C ILE A 657 -14.57 -6.22 -20.90
N ALA A 658 -13.51 -7.02 -21.07
CA ALA A 658 -12.86 -7.21 -22.36
C ALA A 658 -12.17 -8.58 -22.44
N SER A 659 -11.95 -9.05 -23.66
CA SER A 659 -11.11 -10.20 -23.97
C SER A 659 -10.15 -9.79 -25.08
N LEU A 660 -8.84 -9.85 -24.79
CA LEU A 660 -7.77 -9.42 -25.69
C LEU A 660 -6.87 -10.63 -25.99
N GLY A 661 -7.25 -11.41 -27.00
CA GLY A 661 -6.55 -12.67 -27.33
C GLY A 661 -6.78 -13.73 -26.25
N ALA A 662 -5.72 -14.19 -25.58
CA ALA A 662 -5.79 -15.20 -24.52
C ALA A 662 -5.92 -14.59 -23.10
N GLN A 663 -6.24 -13.29 -23.03
CA GLN A 663 -6.33 -12.53 -21.79
C GLN A 663 -7.76 -12.04 -21.56
N ASP A 664 -8.31 -12.38 -20.40
CA ASP A 664 -9.62 -11.89 -19.96
C ASP A 664 -9.45 -10.83 -18.88
N ILE A 665 -10.13 -9.70 -19.07
CA ILE A 665 -10.07 -8.56 -18.18
C ILE A 665 -11.38 -8.44 -17.40
N PHE A 666 -11.25 -8.20 -16.11
CA PHE A 666 -12.33 -8.07 -15.15
C PHE A 666 -12.21 -6.79 -14.36
N VAL A 667 -13.35 -6.26 -13.94
CA VAL A 667 -13.45 -5.16 -12.97
C VAL A 667 -14.19 -5.67 -11.75
N SER A 668 -13.63 -5.45 -10.57
CA SER A 668 -14.25 -5.81 -9.29
C SER A 668 -14.42 -4.59 -8.39
N GLY A 669 -15.46 -4.65 -7.56
CA GLY A 669 -15.74 -3.68 -6.51
C GLY A 669 -15.95 -4.39 -5.18
N GLY A 670 -15.37 -3.84 -4.11
CA GLY A 670 -15.41 -4.43 -2.78
C GLY A 670 -15.83 -3.46 -1.68
N GLU A 671 -15.98 -4.01 -0.47
CA GLU A 671 -16.22 -3.24 0.75
C GLU A 671 -15.04 -2.31 1.10
N ASP A 672 -13.84 -2.64 0.63
CA ASP A 672 -12.63 -1.81 0.78
C ASP A 672 -12.69 -0.47 0.01
N CYS A 673 -13.82 -0.15 -0.61
CA CYS A 673 -14.07 1.09 -1.36
C CYS A 673 -13.20 1.24 -2.62
N THR A 674 -12.52 0.17 -3.05
CA THR A 674 -11.66 0.18 -4.22
C THR A 674 -12.32 -0.47 -5.43
N LEU A 675 -12.08 0.11 -6.60
CA LEU A 675 -12.37 -0.52 -7.89
C LEU A 675 -11.06 -1.11 -8.43
N ARG A 676 -11.05 -2.40 -8.73
CA ARG A 676 -9.84 -3.07 -9.23
C ARG A 676 -10.05 -3.60 -10.63
N VAL A 677 -9.06 -3.41 -11.48
CA VAL A 677 -9.03 -3.98 -12.83
C VAL A 677 -8.00 -5.08 -12.85
N SER A 678 -8.39 -6.29 -13.24
CA SER A 678 -7.52 -7.47 -13.19
C SER A 678 -7.59 -8.25 -14.49
N CYS A 679 -6.51 -8.96 -14.80
CA CYS A 679 -6.34 -9.75 -16.01
C CYS A 679 -6.03 -11.19 -15.63
N ILE A 680 -6.64 -12.14 -16.33
CA ILE A 680 -6.28 -13.56 -16.31
C ILE A 680 -5.71 -13.91 -17.67
N SER A 681 -4.44 -14.30 -17.69
CA SER A 681 -3.73 -14.75 -18.89
C SER A 681 -3.64 -16.27 -18.92
N GLN A 682 -4.17 -16.91 -19.96
CA GLN A 682 -4.01 -18.35 -20.17
C GLN A 682 -2.97 -18.61 -21.26
N VAL A 683 -1.82 -19.17 -20.88
CA VAL A 683 -0.76 -19.55 -21.83
C VAL A 683 -1.10 -20.88 -22.53
N SER A 684 -1.88 -21.77 -21.89
CA SER A 684 -2.42 -23.01 -22.47
C SER A 684 -3.68 -23.48 -21.72
N ARG A 685 -4.44 -24.46 -22.29
CA ARG A 685 -5.64 -25.04 -21.64
C ARG A 685 -5.34 -25.83 -20.35
N SER A 686 -4.11 -26.33 -20.18
CA SER A 686 -3.69 -27.10 -19.00
C SER A 686 -3.14 -26.23 -17.87
N ASP A 687 -2.56 -25.07 -18.20
CA ASP A 687 -1.90 -24.19 -17.24
C ASP A 687 -2.88 -23.52 -16.25
N SER A 688 -2.44 -23.28 -15.02
CA SER A 688 -3.18 -22.43 -14.09
C SER A 688 -2.90 -20.99 -14.47
N GLY A 689 -3.71 -20.44 -15.39
CA GLY A 689 -3.52 -19.09 -15.94
C GLY A 689 -3.15 -18.05 -14.87
N VAL A 690 -2.31 -17.08 -15.23
CA VAL A 690 -1.73 -16.13 -14.29
C VAL A 690 -2.70 -14.97 -14.05
N PHE A 691 -3.00 -14.70 -12.78
CA PHE A 691 -3.83 -13.57 -12.36
C PHE A 691 -2.95 -12.36 -12.02
N HIS A 692 -3.21 -11.24 -12.69
CA HIS A 692 -2.54 -9.97 -12.49
C HIS A 692 -3.53 -8.86 -12.18
N ASN A 693 -3.21 -8.00 -11.23
CA ASN A 693 -3.94 -6.75 -11.03
C ASN A 693 -3.32 -5.68 -11.94
N LEU A 694 -4.12 -5.08 -12.81
CA LEU A 694 -3.72 -4.02 -13.73
C LEU A 694 -3.80 -2.63 -13.09
N GLY A 695 -4.65 -2.45 -12.08
CA GLY A 695 -4.80 -1.17 -11.40
C GLY A 695 -5.82 -1.18 -10.27
N VAL A 696 -5.51 -0.44 -9.21
CA VAL A 696 -6.41 -0.15 -8.07
C VAL A 696 -6.79 1.32 -8.12
N TYR A 697 -8.09 1.59 -8.21
CA TYR A 697 -8.66 2.92 -8.37
C TYR A 697 -9.51 3.30 -7.16
N ASP A 698 -9.08 4.38 -6.50
CA ASP A 698 -9.76 4.97 -5.35
C ASP A 698 -10.73 6.08 -5.77
N GLY A 699 -11.73 6.34 -4.93
CA GLY A 699 -12.57 7.54 -5.05
C GLY A 699 -14.01 7.34 -4.61
N HIS A 700 -14.41 6.11 -4.35
CA HIS A 700 -15.65 5.84 -3.64
C HIS A 700 -15.48 6.14 -2.15
N LEU A 701 -16.51 6.75 -1.55
CA LEU A 701 -16.56 7.09 -0.13
C LEU A 701 -17.06 5.93 0.74
N SER A 702 -17.58 4.87 0.12
CA SER A 702 -18.12 3.68 0.76
C SER A 702 -17.99 2.46 -0.17
N GLY A 703 -18.27 1.25 0.34
CA GLY A 703 -18.10 0.01 -0.42
C GLY A 703 -18.88 0.00 -1.74
N ILE A 704 -18.25 -0.51 -2.79
CA ILE A 704 -18.80 -0.59 -4.15
C ILE A 704 -19.66 -1.84 -4.26
N ARG A 705 -20.98 -1.66 -4.40
CA ARG A 705 -21.95 -2.77 -4.41
C ARG A 705 -22.28 -3.26 -5.81
N CYS A 706 -22.23 -2.37 -6.80
CA CYS A 706 -22.65 -2.67 -8.15
C CYS A 706 -21.76 -1.99 -9.18
N ILE A 707 -21.55 -2.69 -10.30
CA ILE A 707 -20.79 -2.25 -11.46
C ILE A 707 -21.56 -2.62 -12.72
N SER A 708 -21.59 -1.71 -13.69
CA SER A 708 -22.05 -1.97 -15.04
C SER A 708 -21.05 -1.41 -16.04
N THR A 709 -20.92 -2.03 -17.21
CA THR A 709 -19.93 -1.64 -18.22
C THR A 709 -20.55 -1.51 -19.60
N VAL A 710 -20.10 -0.52 -20.37
CA VAL A 710 -20.49 -0.29 -21.77
C VAL A 710 -19.23 -0.25 -22.62
N LYS A 711 -19.23 -0.91 -23.78
CA LYS A 711 -18.19 -0.75 -24.80
C LYS A 711 -18.64 0.28 -25.82
N LEU A 712 -17.81 1.28 -26.09
CA LEU A 712 -18.08 2.27 -27.13
C LEU A 712 -17.60 1.75 -28.49
N SER A 713 -18.30 2.11 -29.56
CA SER A 713 -18.18 1.54 -30.91
C SER A 713 -17.10 2.18 -31.79
N ASP A 714 -16.13 2.91 -31.23
CA ASP A 714 -15.05 3.54 -32.02
C ASP A 714 -14.03 2.50 -32.52
N GLU A 715 -13.80 2.47 -33.85
CA GLU A 715 -13.03 1.42 -34.55
C GLU A 715 -11.55 1.30 -34.14
N SER A 716 -10.96 2.30 -33.48
CA SER A 716 -9.52 2.37 -33.22
C SER A 716 -9.10 2.15 -31.76
N SER A 717 -10.03 2.08 -30.80
CA SER A 717 -9.68 1.88 -29.38
C SER A 717 -10.70 1.02 -28.63
N SER A 718 -10.21 0.07 -27.80
CA SER A 718 -11.04 -0.69 -26.86
C SER A 718 -11.47 0.22 -25.71
N ARG A 719 -12.27 1.25 -25.99
CA ARG A 719 -12.78 2.22 -25.01
C ARG A 719 -14.03 1.67 -24.34
N HIS A 720 -13.98 1.60 -23.03
CA HIS A 720 -15.08 1.14 -22.18
C HIS A 720 -15.43 2.21 -21.16
N LEU A 721 -16.72 2.36 -20.89
CA LEU A 721 -17.23 3.11 -19.75
C LEU A 721 -17.60 2.12 -18.64
N VAL A 722 -17.15 2.41 -17.43
CA VAL A 722 -17.47 1.64 -16.22
C VAL A 722 -18.25 2.53 -15.29
N PHE A 723 -19.44 2.09 -14.92
CA PHE A 723 -20.33 2.73 -13.97
C PHE A 723 -20.25 1.93 -12.68
N SER A 724 -19.99 2.62 -11.56
CA SER A 724 -19.85 1.98 -10.25
C SER A 724 -20.64 2.75 -9.21
N GLY A 725 -21.32 2.02 -8.33
CA GLY A 725 -22.17 2.59 -7.29
C GLY A 725 -22.15 1.79 -6.00
N GLY A 726 -22.60 2.43 -4.92
CA GLY A 726 -22.60 1.85 -3.59
C GLY A 726 -23.36 2.71 -2.59
N GLY A 727 -22.81 2.89 -1.40
CA GLY A 727 -23.39 3.77 -0.40
C GLY A 727 -23.25 5.27 -0.71
N ARG A 728 -23.88 6.09 0.13
CA ARG A 728 -23.88 7.57 0.04
C ARG A 728 -24.43 8.12 -1.28
N ALA A 729 -25.26 7.35 -1.98
CA ALA A 729 -25.83 7.67 -3.27
C ALA A 729 -24.77 8.18 -4.29
N GLN A 730 -23.55 7.65 -4.21
CA GLN A 730 -22.44 8.01 -5.09
C GLN A 730 -22.44 7.11 -6.33
N LEU A 731 -22.46 7.73 -7.51
CA LEU A 731 -22.27 7.12 -8.81
C LEU A 731 -20.96 7.65 -9.40
N LYS A 732 -20.02 6.75 -9.73
CA LYS A 732 -18.79 7.13 -10.43
C LYS A 732 -18.72 6.52 -11.82
N ILE A 733 -18.23 7.31 -12.76
CA ILE A 733 -18.07 6.97 -14.17
C ILE A 733 -16.58 7.00 -14.50
N TRP A 734 -16.09 5.88 -15.00
CA TRP A 734 -14.69 5.70 -15.38
C TRP A 734 -14.60 5.41 -16.87
N GLN A 735 -13.61 5.97 -17.55
CA GLN A 735 -13.25 5.54 -18.91
C GLN A 735 -12.03 4.64 -18.82
N MET A 736 -12.08 3.48 -19.47
CA MET A 736 -10.94 2.57 -19.54
C MET A 736 -10.64 2.28 -20.99
N ASN A 737 -9.40 2.54 -21.42
CA ASN A 737 -8.92 2.09 -22.72
C ASN A 737 -7.84 1.04 -22.52
N PHE A 738 -8.03 -0.09 -23.18
CA PHE A 738 -7.08 -1.19 -23.18
C PHE A 738 -6.33 -1.24 -24.51
N LYS A 739 -5.01 -1.32 -24.46
CA LYS A 739 -4.16 -1.52 -25.63
C LYS A 739 -3.30 -2.77 -25.44
N ARG A 740 -3.10 -3.51 -26.53
CA ARG A 740 -2.16 -4.62 -26.55
C ARG A 740 -0.75 -4.05 -26.77
N ASN A 741 0.15 -4.27 -25.81
CA ASN A 741 1.56 -3.99 -26.04
C ASN A 741 2.13 -4.97 -27.07
N GLY A 742 3.09 -4.50 -27.89
CA GLY A 742 3.78 -5.31 -28.89
C GLY A 742 4.42 -6.58 -28.31
N LYS A 743 4.83 -7.49 -29.21
CA LYS A 743 5.17 -8.92 -29.01
C LYS A 743 6.13 -9.32 -27.86
N SER A 744 6.64 -8.41 -27.03
CA SER A 744 7.61 -8.68 -25.95
C SER A 744 7.13 -8.38 -24.52
N SER A 745 5.93 -7.84 -24.28
CA SER A 745 5.39 -7.69 -22.92
C SER A 745 4.02 -8.38 -22.76
N PRO A 746 3.82 -9.22 -21.74
CA PRO A 746 2.52 -9.85 -21.47
C PRO A 746 1.48 -8.88 -20.87
N ASN A 747 1.83 -7.62 -20.64
CA ASN A 747 1.00 -6.67 -19.91
C ASN A 747 0.12 -5.86 -20.86
N VAL A 748 -1.16 -5.77 -20.51
CA VAL A 748 -2.14 -4.87 -21.16
C VAL A 748 -1.84 -3.45 -20.70
N ASP A 749 -1.62 -2.51 -21.62
CA ASP A 749 -1.56 -1.09 -21.27
C ASP A 749 -2.98 -0.59 -20.99
N LEU A 750 -3.17 -0.10 -19.78
CA LEU A 750 -4.43 0.42 -19.26
C LEU A 750 -4.30 1.92 -19.06
N SER A 751 -5.15 2.67 -19.76
CA SER A 751 -5.42 4.08 -19.43
C SER A 751 -6.80 4.17 -18.79
N CYS A 752 -6.85 4.59 -17.54
CA CYS A 752 -8.11 4.79 -16.81
C CYS A 752 -8.29 6.27 -16.51
N PHE A 753 -9.48 6.79 -16.77
CA PHE A 753 -9.87 8.17 -16.56
C PHE A 753 -10.98 8.25 -15.50
N ASP A 754 -10.76 9.01 -14.42
CA ASP A 754 -11.81 9.34 -13.43
C ASP A 754 -12.66 10.49 -13.99
N ILE A 755 -13.66 10.17 -14.81
CA ILE A 755 -14.41 11.18 -15.58
C ILE A 755 -15.32 12.01 -14.67
N LYS A 756 -16.17 11.33 -13.89
CA LYS A 756 -17.22 11.99 -13.11
C LYS A 756 -17.53 11.22 -11.84
N SER A 757 -17.77 11.98 -10.77
CA SER A 757 -18.36 11.50 -9.53
C SER A 757 -19.63 12.30 -9.27
N HIS A 758 -20.78 11.67 -9.47
CA HIS A 758 -22.09 12.24 -9.19
C HIS A 758 -22.57 11.76 -7.81
N MET A 759 -23.03 12.68 -6.96
CA MET A 759 -23.76 12.36 -5.74
C MET A 759 -25.15 12.95 -5.87
N LEU A 760 -26.18 12.19 -5.45
CA LEU A 760 -27.58 12.60 -5.60
C LEU A 760 -27.87 13.97 -4.98
N TYR A 761 -27.19 14.31 -3.88
CA TYR A 761 -27.21 15.63 -3.24
C TYR A 761 -25.75 16.08 -3.08
N GLY A 762 -25.43 17.33 -3.46
CA GLY A 762 -24.05 17.83 -3.58
C GLY A 762 -23.13 17.63 -2.37
N GLN A 763 -21.83 17.93 -2.54
CA GLN A 763 -20.82 17.79 -1.47
C GLN A 763 -21.13 18.70 -0.28
N ASP A 764 -20.99 18.18 0.94
CA ASP A 764 -21.15 18.89 2.22
C ASP A 764 -20.42 20.24 2.30
N GLN A 765 -19.39 20.48 1.47
CA GLN A 765 -18.67 21.75 1.43
C GLN A 765 -19.51 22.92 0.89
N TYR A 766 -20.45 22.69 -0.02
CA TYR A 766 -21.39 23.72 -0.47
C TYR A 766 -22.42 24.08 0.63
N ARG A 767 -22.58 23.22 1.65
CA ARG A 767 -23.48 23.43 2.80
C ARG A 767 -22.97 24.46 3.82
N LYS A 768 -21.70 24.91 3.74
CA LYS A 768 -21.14 25.86 4.73
C LYS A 768 -21.57 27.32 4.56
N LYS A 769 -22.29 27.67 3.49
CA LYS A 769 -22.88 29.01 3.30
C LYS A 769 -24.39 28.95 3.52
N LEU A 770 -24.80 28.80 4.78
CA LEU A 770 -26.20 28.61 5.19
C LEU A 770 -27.13 29.79 4.85
N TRP A 771 -26.61 30.96 4.43
CA TRP A 771 -27.41 32.16 4.20
C TRP A 771 -27.86 32.36 2.74
N GLN A 772 -27.53 31.47 1.80
CA GLN A 772 -27.82 31.69 0.37
C GLN A 772 -29.02 30.92 -0.19
N GLU A 773 -29.67 30.01 0.54
CA GLU A 773 -30.81 29.24 0.01
C GLU A 773 -31.93 29.05 1.04
N THR A 774 -32.75 30.09 1.21
CA THR A 774 -34.08 30.00 1.84
C THR A 774 -35.11 29.83 0.73
N GLU A 775 -35.53 28.58 0.43
CA GLU A 775 -36.86 28.21 -0.14
C GLU A 775 -36.96 26.77 -0.70
N HIS A 776 -36.08 25.84 -0.34
CA HIS A 776 -36.28 24.43 -0.65
C HIS A 776 -36.30 23.59 0.64
N SER A 777 -37.48 23.05 0.95
CA SER A 777 -37.65 22.02 1.99
C SER A 777 -36.95 20.74 1.51
N TYR A 778 -35.71 20.52 1.96
CA TYR A 778 -34.89 19.38 1.56
C TYR A 778 -35.12 18.15 2.44
N VAL A 779 -35.46 17.01 1.82
CA VAL A 779 -35.46 15.68 2.47
C VAL A 779 -34.06 15.08 2.36
N VAL A 780 -33.46 14.77 3.50
CA VAL A 780 -32.08 14.32 3.66
C VAL A 780 -32.04 12.78 3.60
N GLU A 781 -31.46 12.18 2.54
CA GLU A 781 -31.20 10.72 2.46
C GLU A 781 -29.70 10.37 2.19
N PRO A 782 -28.74 10.82 3.03
CA PRO A 782 -27.32 10.50 2.90
C PRO A 782 -27.03 8.99 3.05
N GLU A 783 -28.02 8.20 3.49
CA GLU A 783 -27.95 6.76 3.67
C GLU A 783 -28.44 5.95 2.46
N THR A 784 -28.94 6.60 1.40
CA THR A 784 -29.41 5.88 0.21
C THR A 784 -28.25 5.10 -0.42
N ARG A 785 -28.45 3.78 -0.54
CA ARG A 785 -27.51 2.85 -1.16
C ARG A 785 -28.00 2.47 -2.55
N TYR A 786 -27.12 2.57 -3.53
CA TYR A 786 -27.30 1.96 -4.83
C TYR A 786 -26.97 0.46 -4.71
N MET A 787 -27.99 -0.35 -4.95
CA MET A 787 -27.93 -1.80 -4.77
C MET A 787 -27.56 -2.49 -6.08
N ASP A 788 -28.04 -1.97 -7.20
CA ASP A 788 -27.72 -2.47 -8.53
C ASP A 788 -27.74 -1.33 -9.56
N ILE A 789 -26.93 -1.48 -10.61
CA ILE A 789 -26.86 -0.53 -11.72
C ILE A 789 -26.91 -1.32 -13.01
N TYR A 790 -27.65 -0.81 -13.99
CA TYR A 790 -27.63 -1.29 -15.36
C TYR A 790 -27.40 -0.11 -16.31
N ALA A 791 -26.32 -0.17 -17.09
CA ALA A 791 -26.02 0.83 -18.10
C ALA A 791 -26.45 0.32 -19.48
N TYR A 792 -27.30 1.10 -20.15
CA TYR A 792 -27.83 0.83 -21.48
C TYR A 792 -27.27 1.84 -22.48
N TYR A 793 -26.64 1.33 -23.53
CA TYR A 793 -26.06 2.12 -24.61
C TYR A 793 -26.63 1.64 -25.95
N PRO A 794 -27.61 2.36 -26.53
CA PRO A 794 -28.24 1.95 -27.77
C PRO A 794 -27.33 2.21 -28.97
N SER A 795 -27.52 1.42 -30.02
CA SER A 795 -26.85 1.64 -31.32
C SER A 795 -27.34 2.89 -32.04
N GLU A 796 -28.56 3.36 -31.75
CA GLU A 796 -29.22 4.47 -32.46
C GLU A 796 -28.84 5.86 -31.91
N SER A 797 -28.41 5.96 -30.64
CA SER A 797 -27.97 7.21 -30.00
C SER A 797 -26.57 7.04 -29.39
N LEU A 798 -25.54 7.29 -30.21
CA LEU A 798 -24.13 7.07 -29.86
C LEU A 798 -23.53 8.10 -28.87
N ASN A 799 -24.26 9.17 -28.53
CA ASN A 799 -23.75 10.23 -27.65
C ASN A 799 -24.16 10.06 -26.19
N HIS A 800 -25.14 9.21 -25.89
CA HIS A 800 -25.82 9.16 -24.60
C HIS A 800 -25.93 7.74 -24.04
N VAL A 801 -25.61 7.55 -22.76
CA VAL A 801 -25.78 6.30 -22.02
C VAL A 801 -26.87 6.48 -20.96
N LEU A 802 -27.85 5.59 -20.93
CA LEU A 802 -28.83 5.53 -19.84
C LEU A 802 -28.32 4.64 -18.72
N ILE A 803 -28.48 5.10 -17.48
CA ILE A 803 -28.02 4.41 -16.29
C ILE A 803 -29.21 4.22 -15.37
N PHE A 804 -29.71 2.99 -15.29
CA PHE A 804 -30.76 2.60 -14.38
C PHE A 804 -30.15 2.21 -13.05
N VAL A 805 -30.70 2.71 -11.94
CA VAL A 805 -30.16 2.54 -10.59
C VAL A 805 -31.24 2.08 -9.63
N ALA A 806 -31.03 0.89 -9.06
CA ALA A 806 -31.87 0.30 -8.02
C ALA A 806 -31.39 0.76 -6.64
N CYS A 807 -32.32 1.20 -5.79
CA CYS A 807 -31.97 1.79 -4.50
C CYS A 807 -32.55 1.01 -3.31
N ALA A 808 -31.84 1.06 -2.18
CA ALA A 808 -32.26 0.37 -0.96
C ALA A 808 -33.58 0.89 -0.35
N GLY A 809 -33.95 2.15 -0.64
CA GLY A 809 -35.22 2.74 -0.23
C GLY A 809 -36.40 2.49 -1.19
N GLY A 810 -36.24 1.59 -2.17
CA GLY A 810 -37.29 1.25 -3.14
C GLY A 810 -37.51 2.26 -4.26
N TYR A 811 -36.52 3.14 -4.47
CA TYR A 811 -36.46 4.04 -5.60
C TYR A 811 -35.82 3.36 -6.83
N LEU A 812 -36.47 3.53 -7.98
CA LEU A 812 -35.86 3.35 -9.29
C LEU A 812 -35.46 4.72 -9.83
N ARG A 813 -34.18 4.87 -10.20
CA ARG A 813 -33.64 6.11 -10.75
C ARG A 813 -33.06 5.88 -12.14
N ILE A 814 -33.21 6.85 -13.03
CA ILE A 814 -32.64 6.82 -14.38
C ILE A 814 -31.82 8.09 -14.56
N PHE A 815 -30.53 7.90 -14.83
CA PHE A 815 -29.62 8.96 -15.23
C PHE A 815 -29.33 8.87 -16.72
N ILE A 816 -29.04 10.01 -17.32
CA ILE A 816 -28.43 10.09 -18.65
C ILE A 816 -27.01 10.62 -18.50
N TYR A 817 -26.06 9.94 -19.14
CA TYR A 817 -24.67 10.36 -19.25
C TYR A 817 -24.38 10.77 -20.69
N ASP A 818 -23.94 12.02 -20.87
CA ASP A 818 -23.51 12.56 -22.15
C ASP A 818 -22.00 12.32 -22.31
N ILE A 819 -21.64 11.56 -23.35
CA ILE A 819 -20.27 11.17 -23.65
C ILE A 819 -19.43 12.36 -24.09
N LYS A 820 -20.00 13.34 -24.81
CA LYS A 820 -19.29 14.52 -25.32
C LYS A 820 -18.99 15.51 -24.21
N THR A 821 -19.99 15.84 -23.38
CA THR A 821 -19.82 16.82 -22.30
C THR A 821 -19.30 16.22 -21.00
N SER A 822 -19.25 14.89 -20.89
CA SER A 822 -18.87 14.17 -19.66
C SER A 822 -19.76 14.52 -18.45
N ASN A 823 -21.00 14.96 -18.70
CA ASN A 823 -21.96 15.30 -17.67
C ASN A 823 -22.99 14.20 -17.46
N THR A 824 -23.54 14.17 -16.24
CA THR A 824 -24.53 13.18 -15.82
C THR A 824 -25.72 13.92 -15.24
N TYR A 825 -26.91 13.56 -15.67
CA TYR A 825 -28.15 14.20 -15.24
C TYR A 825 -29.14 13.15 -14.75
N LEU A 826 -29.77 13.40 -13.61
CA LEU A 826 -30.89 12.60 -13.13
C LEU A 826 -32.15 12.99 -13.92
N LYS A 827 -32.78 12.04 -14.58
CA LYS A 827 -34.00 12.26 -15.38
C LYS A 827 -35.24 11.69 -14.72
N VAL A 828 -35.12 10.54 -14.05
CA VAL A 828 -36.24 9.90 -13.35
C VAL A 828 -35.80 9.51 -11.94
N SER A 829 -36.66 9.76 -10.96
CA SER A 829 -36.50 9.26 -9.60
C SER A 829 -37.86 8.95 -8.99
N THR A 830 -38.25 7.67 -9.03
CA THR A 830 -39.58 7.24 -8.60
C THR A 830 -39.47 6.18 -7.53
N LYS A 831 -40.12 6.42 -6.39
CA LYS A 831 -40.35 5.40 -5.37
C LYS A 831 -41.61 4.64 -5.76
N TYR A 832 -41.50 3.33 -5.98
CA TYR A 832 -42.67 2.51 -6.31
C TYR A 832 -42.93 1.41 -5.28
N ILE A 833 -41.97 1.13 -4.40
CA ILE A 833 -42.14 0.13 -3.34
C ILE A 833 -41.44 0.60 -2.05
N ASP A 834 -41.98 0.25 -0.88
CA ASP A 834 -41.34 0.51 0.43
C ASP A 834 -40.43 -0.66 0.85
N ARG A 835 -39.66 -1.17 -0.12
CA ARG A 835 -38.75 -2.32 0.03
C ARG A 835 -37.45 -2.08 -0.74
N CYS A 836 -36.38 -2.72 -0.32
CA CYS A 836 -35.10 -2.62 -1.00
C CYS A 836 -35.16 -3.39 -2.33
N ILE A 837 -34.75 -2.73 -3.41
CA ILE A 837 -34.56 -3.36 -4.71
C ILE A 837 -33.16 -3.95 -4.71
N LEU A 838 -33.06 -5.28 -4.67
CA LEU A 838 -31.79 -6.01 -4.56
C LEU A 838 -31.08 -6.10 -5.91
N LYS A 839 -31.84 -6.34 -6.98
CA LYS A 839 -31.34 -6.53 -8.34
C LYS A 839 -32.27 -5.94 -9.38
N MET A 840 -31.68 -5.54 -10.50
CA MET A 840 -32.40 -5.03 -11.66
C MET A 840 -31.79 -5.57 -12.95
N HIS A 841 -32.64 -5.76 -13.96
CA HIS A 841 -32.18 -6.00 -15.32
C HIS A 841 -33.05 -5.23 -16.31
N VAL A 842 -32.47 -4.81 -17.43
CA VAL A 842 -33.21 -4.12 -18.49
C VAL A 842 -33.22 -5.00 -19.72
N LEU A 843 -34.43 -5.37 -20.14
CA LEU A 843 -34.69 -6.14 -21.35
C LEU A 843 -35.10 -5.18 -22.45
N SER A 844 -34.30 -5.14 -23.51
CA SER A 844 -34.56 -4.31 -24.69
C SER A 844 -34.82 -5.19 -25.91
N HIS A 845 -36.00 -5.09 -26.52
CA HIS A 845 -36.36 -5.87 -27.71
C HIS A 845 -37.39 -5.11 -28.56
N GLU A 846 -37.16 -5.00 -29.88
CA GLU A 846 -38.09 -4.39 -30.84
C GLU A 846 -38.66 -3.03 -30.37
N ARG A 847 -37.76 -2.14 -29.91
CA ARG A 847 -38.03 -0.82 -29.32
C ARG A 847 -38.76 -0.81 -27.97
N LYS A 848 -39.15 -1.96 -27.41
CA LYS A 848 -39.64 -2.04 -26.03
C LYS A 848 -38.50 -2.08 -25.03
N MET A 849 -38.66 -1.33 -23.95
CA MET A 849 -37.74 -1.28 -22.82
C MET A 849 -38.44 -1.72 -21.54
N ILE A 850 -38.26 -2.99 -21.17
CA ILE A 850 -38.85 -3.57 -19.96
C ILE A 850 -37.78 -3.62 -18.86
N VAL A 851 -38.04 -2.95 -17.75
CA VAL A 851 -37.18 -3.00 -16.56
C VAL A 851 -37.74 -4.02 -15.57
N LEU A 852 -36.95 -5.04 -15.28
CA LEU A 852 -37.20 -6.04 -14.27
C LEU A 852 -36.53 -5.63 -12.96
N THR A 853 -37.27 -5.61 -11.85
CA THR A 853 -36.73 -5.39 -10.51
C THR A 853 -37.05 -6.56 -9.59
N MET A 854 -36.11 -6.87 -8.68
CA MET A 854 -36.20 -7.96 -7.70
C MET A 854 -36.07 -7.37 -6.29
N THR A 855 -37.07 -7.55 -5.44
CA THR A 855 -37.18 -6.88 -4.13
C THR A 855 -36.98 -7.83 -2.95
N THR A 856 -36.74 -7.29 -1.75
CA THR A 856 -36.44 -8.08 -0.54
C THR A 856 -37.57 -8.99 -0.05
N ASP A 857 -38.81 -8.75 -0.50
CA ASP A 857 -39.98 -9.59 -0.23
C ASP A 857 -40.11 -10.77 -1.21
N GLY A 858 -39.18 -10.93 -2.16
CA GLY A 858 -39.17 -12.02 -3.12
C GLY A 858 -40.03 -11.78 -4.37
N MET A 859 -40.57 -10.57 -4.55
CA MET A 859 -41.39 -10.23 -5.72
C MET A 859 -40.54 -9.79 -6.92
N LEU A 860 -41.06 -10.08 -8.12
CA LEU A 860 -40.54 -9.61 -9.40
C LEU A 860 -41.51 -8.59 -10.00
N HIS A 861 -41.02 -7.40 -10.33
CA HIS A 861 -41.84 -6.37 -10.99
C HIS A 861 -41.29 -6.06 -12.38
N PHE A 862 -42.20 -5.91 -13.35
CA PHE A 862 -41.89 -5.59 -14.73
C PHE A 862 -42.47 -4.22 -15.06
N PHE A 863 -41.63 -3.27 -15.45
CA PHE A 863 -42.02 -1.92 -15.84
C PHE A 863 -41.79 -1.74 -17.33
N ASP A 864 -42.82 -1.42 -18.10
CA ASP A 864 -42.66 -0.93 -19.45
C ASP A 864 -42.28 0.56 -19.38
N LEU A 865 -41.02 0.87 -19.71
CA LEU A 865 -40.46 2.22 -19.68
C LEU A 865 -40.19 2.75 -21.08
N THR A 866 -40.78 2.16 -22.11
CA THR A 866 -40.52 2.49 -23.52
C THR A 866 -40.74 3.98 -23.79
N ASP A 867 -41.91 4.51 -23.46
CA ASP A 867 -42.24 5.92 -23.71
C ASP A 867 -41.38 6.89 -22.90
N VAL A 868 -41.06 6.51 -21.66
CA VAL A 868 -40.19 7.30 -20.77
C VAL A 868 -38.78 7.40 -21.35
N VAL A 869 -38.23 6.29 -21.85
CA VAL A 869 -36.90 6.25 -22.45
C VAL A 869 -36.85 7.07 -23.74
N SER A 870 -37.86 6.94 -24.62
CA SER A 870 -37.96 7.74 -25.84
C SER A 870 -37.98 9.24 -25.54
N THR A 871 -38.80 9.66 -24.57
CA THR A 871 -38.89 11.07 -24.14
C THR A 871 -37.55 11.59 -23.62
N ILE A 872 -36.81 10.78 -22.86
CA ILE A 872 -35.50 11.17 -22.32
C ILE A 872 -34.49 11.43 -23.46
N TYR A 873 -34.48 10.60 -24.50
CA TYR A 873 -33.59 10.79 -25.65
C TYR A 873 -33.99 12.01 -26.50
N GLU A 874 -35.29 12.19 -26.77
CA GLU A 874 -35.79 13.38 -27.49
C GLU A 874 -35.41 14.69 -26.77
N ASP A 875 -35.59 14.75 -25.44
CA ASP A 875 -35.20 15.92 -24.64
C ASP A 875 -33.67 16.13 -24.62
N ALA A 876 -32.86 15.08 -24.78
CA ALA A 876 -31.40 15.16 -24.76
C ALA A 876 -30.82 15.71 -26.07
N ASP A 877 -31.43 15.36 -27.21
CA ASP A 877 -30.97 15.79 -28.54
C ASP A 877 -31.37 17.24 -28.88
N LEU A 878 -32.30 17.84 -28.14
CA LEU A 878 -32.79 19.21 -28.36
C LEU A 878 -31.94 20.34 -27.74
N GLU A 879 -30.71 20.07 -27.25
CA GLU A 879 -29.81 21.01 -26.54
C GLU A 879 -30.43 21.80 -25.36
N ASN A 880 -31.66 21.49 -24.95
CA ASN A 880 -32.36 22.17 -23.86
C ASN A 880 -31.89 21.61 -22.51
N GLN A 881 -30.91 22.29 -21.90
CA GLN A 881 -30.43 22.04 -20.53
C GLN A 881 -31.40 22.50 -19.42
N ASN A 882 -32.68 22.75 -19.74
CA ASN A 882 -33.65 23.12 -18.73
C ASN A 882 -34.15 21.87 -18.00
N ILE A 883 -33.98 21.89 -16.68
CA ILE A 883 -34.67 21.01 -15.74
C ILE A 883 -36.16 21.19 -16.00
N LYS A 884 -36.78 20.29 -16.79
CA LYS A 884 -38.20 20.04 -16.57
C LYS A 884 -38.26 19.43 -15.19
N SER A 885 -38.78 20.19 -14.22
CA SER A 885 -39.55 19.61 -13.14
C SER A 885 -40.75 18.92 -13.78
N THR A 886 -40.50 17.77 -14.43
CA THR A 886 -41.56 16.92 -14.93
C THR A 886 -42.26 16.44 -13.68
N ARG A 887 -43.41 17.07 -13.44
CA ARG A 887 -44.49 16.61 -12.56
C ARG A 887 -44.44 15.10 -12.54
N TYR A 888 -44.25 14.54 -11.34
CA TYR A 888 -44.49 13.15 -10.98
C TYR A 888 -45.15 12.35 -12.12
N CYS A 889 -44.35 11.77 -13.01
CA CYS A 889 -44.84 10.63 -13.78
C CYS A 889 -44.97 9.52 -12.74
N ARG A 890 -46.16 9.41 -12.15
CA ARG A 890 -46.59 8.18 -11.50
C ARG A 890 -46.45 7.09 -12.57
N LEU A 891 -45.49 6.20 -12.31
CA LEU A 891 -45.44 4.86 -12.88
C LEU A 891 -46.78 4.14 -12.67
#